data_AF-A0A1C6F6G6-F1
#
_entry.id   AF-A0A1C6F6G6-F1
#
_cell.length_a   1.000
_cell.length_b   1.000
_cell.length_c   1.000
_cell.angle_alpha   90.00
_cell.angle_beta   90.00
_cell.angle_gamma   90.00
#
_symmetry.space_group_name_H-M   'P 1'
#
loop_
_entity.id
_entity.type
_entity.pdbx_description
1 polymer ?
#
loop_
_entity_poly.entity_id
_entity_poly.type
_entity_poly.pdbx_seq_one_letter_code
_entity_poly.pdbx_strand_id
1 'polypeptide(L)'
;MGKGNNGPYIRQLAENENLYSYLQRQTLEEVHRLSGKVWTDFNAHDPGVTLADIANYALTEMDYKLGFGTMDYLTGEDGIFEPERFGLFPPEKVYTTAPVTPEDYRRLFFARIPELENVWVECNAATGGYTVKIALPPFEEEDNGKTVVKQVTKNYNSHRNLCEYLDKVIIVRSAELEFHAEFEIEPGKDASIVLARLYGTILHYLSGGVYICAPEELETSGLSPEEWLEGAEGIVRVVIPMQKNTEYELYKKLCQVEGIRSFSTCYLMKDGKPQTDFSEGFSLKIPCMEKELKVRIRQGRSVMGVDMEKFTRYLKTFYYAQKRISTNESDVKGIGWGNMVGTYRNIFTYSPIAGEFPACYRLSLGQETHASFEAYLKLYDRTIQQGLEEVKELPNVLSIEEKDMGRHSSFRNIYALKSRYLDFLDHLYGVESQPEWLEESNCYGEMESETIGRRMSFLRHVAYLIKNRAKARDITMSEGEHNAPIVKEWFCRLLGINGNEEHTVGNVLPGHNLQLIEKKPDRPLADRLDALLIDERMLEPEHVTAVTYEQLATDEEGKRKEYSQLRAELPIFNRNRISGDLFRHGISLGNYRIVEAKKGEYLLVVHNKEKGGWTNLGRTDNKKRLNTLANILRRYLLELNRECETVYVLEPVLVRKTEPFRLLIVLPMWTLRFHSPRFREMCRELLRSIIPAHLAGRIYWMDEISMQGFEHCYKLLMRALTNNDLADYSAQLLEVIYELLGKAVEIQILDDAN
;
A
#
# COMPACT_ATOMS: atom_id res chain seq x y z
N MET A 1 -46.96 -0.29 15.99
CA MET A 1 -47.70 -1.56 16.16
C MET A 1 -46.85 -2.68 15.60
N GLY A 2 -46.67 -3.77 16.35
CA GLY A 2 -46.01 -5.01 15.92
C GLY A 2 -44.54 -5.16 16.31
N LYS A 3 -44.24 -5.39 17.59
CA LYS A 3 -42.96 -6.03 17.99
C LYS A 3 -43.03 -7.49 17.54
N GLY A 4 -42.27 -7.85 16.50
CA GLY A 4 -42.08 -9.22 16.06
C GLY A 4 -41.38 -10.04 17.15
N ASN A 5 -42.03 -11.12 17.54
CA ASN A 5 -41.61 -12.04 18.59
C ASN A 5 -40.53 -12.98 18.02
N ASN A 6 -39.25 -12.58 18.02
CA ASN A 6 -38.13 -13.43 17.62
C ASN A 6 -37.72 -14.38 18.76
N GLY A 7 -38.59 -15.31 19.12
CA GLY A 7 -38.14 -16.56 19.76
C GLY A 7 -37.43 -17.44 18.73
N PRO A 8 -36.49 -18.32 19.13
CA PRO A 8 -35.92 -19.31 18.22
C PRO A 8 -37.02 -20.27 17.76
N TYR A 9 -37.53 -20.08 16.55
CA TYR A 9 -38.45 -21.02 15.92
C TYR A 9 -37.64 -22.08 15.16
N ILE A 10 -37.67 -23.32 15.65
CA ILE A 10 -37.16 -24.48 14.90
C ILE A 10 -38.18 -24.77 13.80
N ARG A 11 -37.81 -24.50 12.55
CA ARG A 11 -38.62 -24.86 11.38
C ARG A 11 -38.38 -26.34 11.09
N GLN A 12 -39.39 -27.18 11.31
CA GLN A 12 -39.33 -28.60 10.96
C GLN A 12 -39.42 -28.71 9.43
N LEU A 13 -38.29 -29.03 8.79
CA LEU A 13 -38.20 -29.25 7.34
C LEU A 13 -38.96 -30.54 6.98
N ALA A 14 -39.53 -30.60 5.76
CA ALA A 14 -40.20 -31.81 5.29
C ALA A 14 -39.19 -32.98 5.20
N GLU A 15 -39.64 -34.24 5.31
CA GLU A 15 -38.78 -35.45 5.22
C GLU A 15 -37.91 -35.50 3.95
N ASN A 16 -38.34 -34.81 2.90
CA ASN A 16 -37.67 -34.74 1.60
C ASN A 16 -36.58 -33.64 1.55
N GLU A 17 -36.57 -32.74 2.53
CA GLU A 17 -35.66 -31.60 2.67
C GLU A 17 -34.65 -31.81 3.83
N ASN A 18 -34.80 -32.87 4.62
CA ASN A 18 -33.89 -33.20 5.73
C ASN A 18 -32.63 -33.92 5.21
N LEU A 19 -31.46 -33.30 5.35
CA LEU A 19 -30.17 -33.85 4.92
C LEU A 19 -29.90 -35.22 5.53
N TYR A 20 -30.25 -35.45 6.80
CA TYR A 20 -30.09 -36.75 7.44
C TYR A 20 -30.85 -37.85 6.69
N SER A 21 -32.12 -37.62 6.37
CA SER A 21 -32.98 -38.57 5.67
C SER A 21 -32.47 -38.85 4.25
N TYR A 22 -31.88 -37.84 3.60
CA TYR A 22 -31.22 -37.98 2.31
C TYR A 22 -29.95 -38.84 2.41
N LEU A 23 -29.04 -38.51 3.34
CA LEU A 23 -27.80 -39.25 3.58
C LEU A 23 -28.08 -40.70 3.95
N GLN A 24 -29.10 -40.95 4.77
CA GLN A 24 -29.50 -42.29 5.14
C GLN A 24 -29.88 -43.15 3.93
N ARG A 25 -30.72 -42.60 3.05
CA ARG A 25 -31.15 -43.29 1.83
C ARG A 25 -29.95 -43.57 0.91
N GLN A 26 -29.12 -42.55 0.68
CA GLN A 26 -27.94 -42.65 -0.18
C GLN A 26 -26.94 -43.68 0.35
N THR A 27 -26.67 -43.67 1.66
CA THR A 27 -25.76 -44.62 2.31
C THR A 27 -26.28 -46.05 2.18
N LEU A 28 -27.56 -46.30 2.41
CA LEU A 28 -28.15 -47.65 2.23
C LEU A 28 -28.11 -48.12 0.78
N GLU A 29 -28.43 -47.25 -0.18
CA GLU A 29 -28.33 -47.55 -1.62
C GLU A 29 -26.89 -47.93 -2.01
N GLU A 30 -25.91 -47.18 -1.52
CA GLU A 30 -24.50 -47.39 -1.84
C GLU A 30 -23.93 -48.64 -1.18
N VAL A 31 -24.27 -48.90 0.09
CA VAL A 31 -23.86 -50.13 0.77
C VAL A 31 -24.49 -51.36 0.09
N HIS A 32 -25.77 -51.29 -0.30
CA HIS A 32 -26.40 -52.36 -1.07
C HIS A 32 -25.71 -52.57 -2.43
N ARG A 33 -25.36 -51.49 -3.14
CA ARG A 33 -24.64 -51.56 -4.42
C ARG A 33 -23.26 -52.20 -4.29
N LEU A 34 -22.50 -51.83 -3.26
CA LEU A 34 -21.12 -52.28 -3.04
C LEU A 34 -21.05 -53.68 -2.43
N SER A 35 -21.98 -54.02 -1.54
CA SER A 35 -21.86 -55.17 -0.66
C SER A 35 -23.11 -56.05 -0.55
N GLY A 36 -24.18 -55.77 -1.32
CA GLY A 36 -25.47 -56.47 -1.23
C GLY A 36 -25.46 -57.98 -1.53
N LYS A 37 -24.32 -58.53 -1.98
CA LYS A 37 -24.09 -59.99 -2.10
C LYS A 37 -23.52 -60.62 -0.82
N VAL A 38 -22.98 -59.82 0.09
CA VAL A 38 -22.28 -60.24 1.31
C VAL A 38 -23.01 -59.73 2.56
N TRP A 39 -23.38 -58.45 2.58
CA TRP A 39 -24.19 -57.85 3.63
C TRP A 39 -25.62 -57.68 3.11
N THR A 40 -26.54 -58.51 3.61
CA THR A 40 -27.92 -58.61 3.10
C THR A 40 -28.98 -58.13 4.09
N ASP A 41 -28.60 -57.85 5.34
CA ASP A 41 -29.50 -57.39 6.40
C ASP A 41 -29.25 -55.91 6.70
N PHE A 42 -30.23 -55.06 6.38
CA PHE A 42 -30.18 -53.61 6.53
C PHE A 42 -31.15 -53.09 7.59
N ASN A 43 -31.54 -53.94 8.54
CA ASN A 43 -32.47 -53.56 9.61
C ASN A 43 -31.75 -52.85 10.76
N ALA A 44 -32.51 -52.08 11.54
CA ALA A 44 -32.00 -51.25 12.65
C ALA A 44 -31.29 -52.01 13.79
N HIS A 45 -31.38 -53.34 13.84
CA HIS A 45 -30.69 -54.15 14.83
C HIS A 45 -29.24 -54.49 14.42
N ASP A 46 -28.88 -54.27 13.15
CA ASP A 46 -27.54 -54.50 12.64
C ASP A 46 -26.56 -53.40 13.14
N PRO A 47 -25.40 -53.78 13.71
CA PRO A 47 -24.40 -52.82 14.19
C PRO A 47 -23.79 -51.91 13.12
N GLY A 48 -23.67 -52.39 11.89
CA GLY A 48 -23.20 -51.61 10.74
C GLY A 48 -24.23 -50.57 10.29
N VAL A 49 -25.54 -50.89 10.39
CA VAL A 49 -26.61 -49.90 10.17
C VAL A 49 -26.60 -48.85 11.28
N THR A 50 -26.42 -49.25 12.55
CA THR A 50 -26.26 -48.31 13.67
C THR A 50 -25.09 -47.36 13.46
N LEU A 51 -23.94 -47.86 12.96
CA LEU A 51 -22.81 -47.02 12.60
C LEU A 51 -23.16 -46.05 11.47
N ALA A 52 -23.83 -46.51 10.42
CA ALA A 52 -24.23 -45.66 9.29
C ALA A 52 -25.15 -44.51 9.76
N ASP A 53 -26.12 -44.79 10.63
CA ASP A 53 -27.01 -43.79 11.23
C ASP A 53 -26.21 -42.72 11.97
N ILE A 54 -25.31 -43.12 12.87
CA ILE A 54 -24.47 -42.20 13.66
C ILE A 54 -23.55 -41.38 12.76
N ALA A 55 -22.94 -42.00 11.74
CA ALA A 55 -22.09 -41.30 10.79
C ALA A 55 -22.89 -40.26 9.97
N ASN A 56 -24.11 -40.60 9.53
CA ASN A 56 -24.99 -39.66 8.82
C ASN A 56 -25.44 -38.49 9.72
N TYR A 57 -25.66 -38.75 11.01
CA TYR A 57 -25.93 -37.71 11.98
C TYR A 57 -24.72 -36.77 12.16
N ALA A 58 -23.52 -37.33 12.32
CA ALA A 58 -22.29 -36.54 12.40
C ALA A 58 -22.05 -35.68 11.15
N LEU A 59 -22.36 -36.20 9.95
CA LEU A 59 -22.33 -35.42 8.71
C LEU A 59 -23.38 -34.29 8.68
N THR A 60 -24.55 -34.51 9.27
CA THR A 60 -25.59 -33.48 9.39
C THR A 60 -25.16 -32.36 10.35
N GLU A 61 -24.50 -32.70 11.46
CA GLU A 61 -23.89 -31.72 12.36
C GLU A 61 -22.77 -30.93 11.64
N MET A 62 -21.98 -31.61 10.81
CA MET A 62 -20.93 -30.97 10.02
C MET A 62 -21.50 -30.00 8.99
N ASP A 63 -22.57 -30.35 8.28
CA ASP A 63 -23.27 -29.44 7.37
C ASP A 63 -23.74 -28.17 8.08
N TYR A 64 -24.34 -28.32 9.27
CA TYR A 64 -24.71 -27.18 10.10
C TYR A 64 -23.49 -26.30 10.46
N LYS A 65 -22.39 -26.90 10.90
CA LYS A 65 -21.16 -26.18 11.26
C LYS A 65 -20.50 -25.48 10.07
N LEU A 66 -20.58 -26.08 8.88
CA LEU A 66 -19.97 -25.58 7.64
C LEU A 66 -20.91 -24.68 6.81
N GLY A 67 -22.15 -24.48 7.27
CA GLY A 67 -23.17 -23.67 6.60
C GLY A 67 -23.20 -22.18 6.99
N PHE A 68 -22.27 -21.69 7.81
CA PHE A 68 -22.21 -20.27 8.17
C PHE A 68 -21.59 -19.41 7.06
N GLY A 69 -21.82 -18.10 7.12
CA GLY A 69 -21.22 -17.17 6.15
C GLY A 69 -19.70 -17.12 6.29
N THR A 70 -18.98 -16.90 5.19
CA THR A 70 -17.51 -16.87 5.18
C THR A 70 -16.91 -15.92 6.22
N MET A 71 -17.53 -14.76 6.45
CA MET A 71 -17.08 -13.79 7.45
C MET A 71 -17.08 -14.36 8.87
N ASP A 72 -18.00 -15.26 9.22
CA ASP A 72 -18.08 -15.87 10.55
C ASP A 72 -16.85 -16.75 10.82
N TYR A 73 -16.31 -17.44 9.78
CA TYR A 73 -15.09 -18.22 9.89
C TYR A 73 -13.81 -17.38 9.97
N LEU A 74 -13.86 -16.13 9.50
CA LEU A 74 -12.73 -15.21 9.50
C LEU A 74 -12.73 -14.24 10.70
N THR A 75 -13.80 -14.25 11.48
CA THR A 75 -13.94 -13.41 12.68
C THR A 75 -13.20 -14.05 13.85
N GLY A 76 -12.37 -13.28 14.54
CA GLY A 76 -11.61 -13.74 15.71
C GLY A 76 -12.49 -13.93 16.95
N GLU A 77 -11.92 -14.51 18.02
CA GLU A 77 -12.60 -14.66 19.32
C GLU A 77 -13.02 -13.33 19.97
N ASP A 78 -12.36 -12.24 19.59
CA ASP A 78 -12.70 -10.87 19.96
C ASP A 78 -14.01 -10.37 19.30
N GLY A 79 -14.56 -11.12 18.35
CA GLY A 79 -15.75 -10.77 17.60
C GLY A 79 -15.52 -9.68 16.55
N ILE A 80 -14.26 -9.35 16.25
CA ILE A 80 -13.91 -8.30 15.30
C ILE A 80 -13.54 -8.96 13.96
N PHE A 81 -14.22 -8.53 12.90
CA PHE A 81 -13.86 -8.87 11.53
C PHE A 81 -13.04 -7.73 10.93
N GLU A 82 -11.81 -8.01 10.54
CA GLU A 82 -10.87 -7.05 9.95
C GLU A 82 -10.56 -7.47 8.49
N PRO A 83 -11.29 -6.96 7.48
CA PRO A 83 -11.09 -7.33 6.07
C PRO A 83 -9.64 -7.13 5.58
N GLU A 84 -8.99 -6.06 6.05
CA GLU A 84 -7.62 -5.70 5.64
C GLU A 84 -6.57 -6.73 6.06
N ARG A 85 -6.83 -7.48 7.14
CA ARG A 85 -6.00 -8.62 7.55
C ARG A 85 -5.91 -9.65 6.43
N PHE A 86 -6.94 -9.75 5.59
CA PHE A 86 -7.02 -10.66 4.45
C PHE A 86 -6.73 -9.95 3.12
N GLY A 87 -6.24 -8.71 3.13
CA GLY A 87 -5.99 -7.97 1.89
C GLY A 87 -7.26 -7.58 1.14
N LEU A 88 -8.40 -7.52 1.83
CA LEU A 88 -9.66 -6.99 1.31
C LEU A 88 -9.79 -5.55 1.79
N PHE A 89 -9.45 -4.57 0.94
CA PHE A 89 -9.46 -3.17 1.31
C PHE A 89 -10.85 -2.54 1.05
N PRO A 90 -11.28 -1.61 1.92
CA PRO A 90 -12.58 -0.96 1.77
C PRO A 90 -12.58 0.04 0.59
N PRO A 91 -13.77 0.42 0.07
CA PRO A 91 -13.90 1.28 -1.11
C PRO A 91 -13.05 2.56 -1.09
N GLU A 92 -12.95 3.25 0.05
CA GLU A 92 -12.18 4.48 0.20
C GLU A 92 -10.67 4.31 0.01
N LYS A 93 -10.14 3.09 0.14
CA LYS A 93 -8.73 2.78 -0.14
C LYS A 93 -8.50 2.34 -1.58
N VAL A 94 -9.53 1.83 -2.26
CA VAL A 94 -9.42 1.20 -3.59
C VAL A 94 -9.89 2.12 -4.72
N TYR A 95 -11.02 2.80 -4.55
CA TYR A 95 -11.63 3.62 -5.60
C TYR A 95 -11.18 5.09 -5.58
N THR A 96 -10.55 5.56 -4.48
CA THR A 96 -9.97 6.90 -4.45
C THR A 96 -8.73 6.98 -5.32
N THR A 97 -8.47 8.17 -5.87
CA THR A 97 -7.37 8.41 -6.80
C THR A 97 -6.49 9.55 -6.28
N ALA A 98 -5.18 9.45 -6.51
CA ALA A 98 -4.28 10.58 -6.28
C ALA A 98 -4.47 11.64 -7.39
N PRO A 99 -4.28 12.94 -7.08
CA PRO A 99 -4.47 13.99 -8.06
C PRO A 99 -3.37 13.97 -9.12
N VAL A 100 -3.76 13.89 -10.39
CA VAL A 100 -2.83 13.89 -11.54
C VAL A 100 -3.15 14.99 -12.56
N THR A 101 -4.34 15.57 -12.52
CA THR A 101 -4.73 16.69 -13.37
C THR A 101 -4.92 17.98 -12.56
N PRO A 102 -4.91 19.16 -13.23
CA PRO A 102 -5.28 20.41 -12.57
C PRO A 102 -6.65 20.37 -11.89
N GLU A 103 -7.62 19.66 -12.48
CA GLU A 103 -8.96 19.53 -11.90
C GLU A 103 -8.97 18.63 -10.67
N ASP A 104 -8.14 17.57 -10.62
CA ASP A 104 -8.01 16.73 -9.43
C ASP A 104 -7.35 17.51 -8.28
N TYR A 105 -6.31 18.31 -8.56
CA TYR A 105 -5.76 19.23 -7.57
C TYR A 105 -6.80 20.24 -7.10
N ARG A 106 -7.66 20.73 -7.99
CA ARG A 106 -8.77 21.62 -7.64
C ARG A 106 -9.73 20.94 -6.65
N ARG A 107 -10.14 19.69 -6.93
CA ARG A 107 -10.96 18.87 -6.02
C ARG A 107 -10.27 18.63 -4.69
N LEU A 108 -8.97 18.29 -4.69
CA LEU A 108 -8.18 18.12 -3.46
C LEU A 108 -8.24 19.38 -2.59
N PHE A 109 -7.98 20.55 -3.18
CA PHE A 109 -7.95 21.80 -2.42
C PHE A 109 -9.32 22.14 -1.84
N PHE A 110 -10.41 21.98 -2.60
CA PHE A 110 -11.75 22.17 -2.07
C PHE A 110 -12.09 21.17 -0.95
N ALA A 111 -11.68 19.92 -1.06
CA ALA A 111 -11.93 18.91 -0.04
C ALA A 111 -11.14 19.14 1.25
N ARG A 112 -9.92 19.71 1.17
CA ARG A 112 -8.98 19.83 2.30
C ARG A 112 -8.88 21.24 2.89
N ILE A 113 -9.37 22.26 2.20
CA ILE A 113 -9.23 23.68 2.58
C ILE A 113 -10.60 24.38 2.50
N PRO A 114 -11.46 24.23 3.53
CA PRO A 114 -12.79 24.84 3.57
C PRO A 114 -12.80 26.36 3.47
N GLU A 115 -11.67 27.01 3.79
CA GLU A 115 -11.47 28.45 3.71
C GLU A 115 -11.45 28.96 2.27
N LEU A 116 -11.28 28.12 1.25
CA LEU A 116 -11.26 28.56 -0.15
C LEU A 116 -12.64 29.00 -0.64
N GLU A 117 -12.70 30.16 -1.30
CA GLU A 117 -13.88 30.56 -2.08
C GLU A 117 -13.85 29.97 -3.46
N ASN A 118 -12.72 30.09 -4.15
CA ASN A 118 -12.49 29.40 -5.40
C ASN A 118 -10.99 29.14 -5.54
N VAL A 119 -10.66 28.19 -6.40
CA VAL A 119 -9.27 27.87 -6.74
C VAL A 119 -9.20 27.53 -8.22
N TRP A 120 -8.18 28.07 -8.88
CA TRP A 120 -7.82 27.71 -10.25
C TRP A 120 -6.41 27.14 -10.25
N VAL A 121 -6.23 26.04 -10.97
CA VAL A 121 -4.96 25.34 -11.07
C VAL A 121 -4.54 25.37 -12.53
N GLU A 122 -3.36 25.93 -12.79
CA GLU A 122 -2.79 26.03 -14.13
C GLU A 122 -1.49 25.25 -14.17
N CYS A 123 -1.40 24.27 -15.08
CA CYS A 123 -0.18 23.50 -15.31
C CYS A 123 0.52 24.02 -16.57
N ASN A 124 1.82 24.31 -16.44
CA ASN A 124 2.69 24.53 -17.59
C ASN A 124 3.15 23.17 -18.13
N ALA A 125 2.49 22.71 -19.19
CA ALA A 125 2.79 21.42 -19.81
C ALA A 125 4.23 21.27 -20.33
N ALA A 126 4.95 22.38 -20.58
CA ALA A 126 6.33 22.32 -21.02
C ALA A 126 7.32 22.07 -19.87
N THR A 127 6.98 22.47 -18.64
CA THR A 127 7.91 22.40 -17.49
C THR A 127 7.43 21.51 -16.35
N GLY A 128 6.15 21.13 -16.30
CA GLY A 128 5.54 20.45 -15.15
C GLY A 128 5.27 21.37 -13.96
N GLY A 129 5.34 22.70 -14.17
CA GLY A 129 5.15 23.69 -13.11
C GLY A 129 3.68 24.07 -12.92
N TYR A 130 3.20 24.07 -11.68
CA TYR A 130 1.83 24.42 -11.31
C TYR A 130 1.75 25.82 -10.70
N THR A 131 0.82 26.64 -11.20
CA THR A 131 0.40 27.90 -10.57
C THR A 131 -0.99 27.71 -9.98
N VAL A 132 -1.12 27.95 -8.68
CA VAL A 132 -2.41 27.86 -7.98
C VAL A 132 -2.89 29.26 -7.67
N LYS A 133 -4.06 29.64 -8.19
CA LYS A 133 -4.71 30.92 -7.93
C LYS A 133 -5.86 30.68 -6.96
N ILE A 134 -5.89 31.38 -5.84
CA ILE A 134 -6.91 31.22 -4.81
C ILE A 134 -7.72 32.51 -4.62
N ALA A 135 -9.03 32.36 -4.47
CA ALA A 135 -9.94 33.40 -4.02
C ALA A 135 -10.33 33.10 -2.57
N LEU A 136 -10.32 34.13 -1.73
CA LEU A 136 -10.70 34.04 -0.32
C LEU A 136 -12.14 34.49 -0.11
N PRO A 137 -12.79 34.08 1.00
CA PRO A 137 -14.15 34.48 1.32
C PRO A 137 -14.29 36.00 1.46
N PRO A 138 -15.45 36.58 1.09
CA PRO A 138 -15.68 38.02 1.17
C PRO A 138 -15.87 38.53 2.61
N PHE A 139 -15.91 37.63 3.61
CA PHE A 139 -16.19 37.94 5.01
C PHE A 139 -14.98 37.80 5.94
N GLU A 140 -13.80 37.44 5.44
CA GLU A 140 -12.63 37.12 6.27
C GLU A 140 -11.61 38.28 6.40
N GLU A 141 -10.82 38.24 7.49
CA GLU A 141 -9.76 39.21 7.79
C GLU A 141 -8.50 38.97 6.94
N GLU A 142 -7.74 40.04 6.65
CA GLU A 142 -6.60 40.02 5.72
C GLU A 142 -5.47 39.03 6.10
N ASP A 143 -5.35 38.62 7.37
CA ASP A 143 -4.25 37.75 7.84
C ASP A 143 -4.45 36.26 7.49
N ASN A 144 -5.68 35.83 7.15
CA ASN A 144 -5.94 34.40 6.85
C ASN A 144 -5.30 33.94 5.52
N GLY A 145 -5.07 34.86 4.58
CA GLY A 145 -4.52 34.51 3.26
C GLY A 145 -3.16 33.81 3.32
N LYS A 146 -2.29 34.17 4.29
CA LYS A 146 -1.00 33.50 4.49
C LYS A 146 -1.15 32.06 4.97
N THR A 147 -2.15 31.81 5.81
CA THR A 147 -2.47 30.46 6.32
C THR A 147 -2.96 29.57 5.18
N VAL A 148 -3.88 30.07 4.36
CA VAL A 148 -4.40 29.35 3.19
C VAL A 148 -3.30 29.04 2.18
N VAL A 149 -2.41 29.99 1.89
CA VAL A 149 -1.24 29.75 1.03
C VAL A 149 -0.37 28.61 1.57
N LYS A 150 -0.11 28.58 2.90
CA LYS A 150 0.65 27.47 3.52
C LYS A 150 -0.09 26.14 3.41
N GLN A 151 -1.40 26.11 3.63
CA GLN A 151 -2.23 24.91 3.48
C GLN A 151 -2.20 24.39 2.03
N VAL A 152 -2.33 25.27 1.03
CA VAL A 152 -2.22 24.91 -0.40
C VAL A 152 -0.85 24.32 -0.71
N THR A 153 0.22 25.00 -0.29
CA THR A 153 1.61 24.53 -0.51
C THR A 153 1.83 23.16 0.13
N LYS A 154 1.36 22.95 1.37
CA LYS A 154 1.48 21.66 2.06
C LYS A 154 0.70 20.56 1.32
N ASN A 155 -0.57 20.79 1.01
CA ASN A 155 -1.43 19.81 0.35
C ASN A 155 -0.92 19.45 -1.06
N TYR A 156 -0.40 20.43 -1.82
CA TYR A 156 0.21 20.16 -3.11
C TYR A 156 1.43 19.26 -2.97
N ASN A 157 2.40 19.63 -2.12
CA ASN A 157 3.65 18.88 -2.00
C ASN A 157 3.47 17.47 -1.45
N SER A 158 2.49 17.25 -0.57
CA SER A 158 2.18 15.91 -0.05
C SER A 158 1.48 15.00 -1.07
N HIS A 159 1.06 15.53 -2.23
CA HIS A 159 0.39 14.80 -3.33
C HIS A 159 1.02 15.08 -4.71
N ARG A 160 2.24 15.62 -4.74
CA ARG A 160 2.93 16.01 -5.97
C ARG A 160 3.32 14.75 -6.76
N ASN A 161 3.19 14.77 -8.08
CA ASN A 161 3.70 13.69 -8.91
C ASN A 161 5.17 13.87 -9.27
N LEU A 162 5.81 12.80 -9.72
CA LEU A 162 7.20 12.81 -10.19
C LEU A 162 7.40 13.86 -11.30
N CYS A 163 8.46 14.65 -11.17
CA CYS A 163 8.86 15.74 -12.05
C CYS A 163 7.87 16.93 -12.16
N GLU A 164 6.90 17.04 -11.26
CA GLU A 164 6.06 18.24 -11.16
C GLU A 164 6.57 19.17 -10.04
N TYR A 165 6.21 20.45 -10.05
CA TYR A 165 6.55 21.36 -8.95
C TYR A 165 5.56 22.51 -8.81
N LEU A 166 5.42 23.04 -7.58
CA LEU A 166 4.63 24.24 -7.32
C LEU A 166 5.45 25.47 -7.67
N ASP A 167 5.07 26.21 -8.70
CA ASP A 167 5.77 27.44 -9.10
C ASP A 167 5.41 28.60 -8.16
N LYS A 168 4.11 28.82 -7.92
CA LYS A 168 3.61 29.87 -7.02
C LYS A 168 2.14 29.67 -6.66
N VAL A 169 1.77 30.24 -5.51
CA VAL A 169 0.38 30.42 -5.08
C VAL A 169 0.05 31.90 -5.09
N ILE A 170 -1.01 32.29 -5.80
CA ILE A 170 -1.42 33.68 -5.99
C ILE A 170 -2.79 33.89 -5.36
N ILE A 171 -2.90 34.86 -4.45
CA ILE A 171 -4.21 35.32 -3.97
C ILE A 171 -4.79 36.29 -5.00
N VAL A 172 -5.92 35.91 -5.60
CA VAL A 172 -6.64 36.73 -6.58
C VAL A 172 -7.61 37.65 -5.85
N ARG A 173 -7.50 38.96 -6.12
CA ARG A 173 -8.50 39.94 -5.73
C ARG A 173 -9.41 40.21 -6.94
N SER A 174 -10.57 39.56 -6.95
CA SER A 174 -11.57 39.72 -8.00
C SER A 174 -12.19 41.11 -7.96
N ALA A 175 -12.61 41.63 -9.11
CA ALA A 175 -13.38 42.87 -9.15
C ALA A 175 -14.78 42.66 -8.56
N GLU A 176 -15.25 43.60 -7.74
CA GLU A 176 -16.57 43.53 -7.12
C GLU A 176 -17.67 43.99 -8.09
N LEU A 177 -18.74 43.20 -8.17
CA LEU A 177 -19.98 43.57 -8.87
C LEU A 177 -21.02 44.10 -7.89
N GLU A 178 -21.80 45.08 -8.32
CA GLU A 178 -22.96 45.57 -7.59
C GLU A 178 -24.24 44.87 -8.06
N PHE A 179 -25.05 44.37 -7.13
CA PHE A 179 -26.35 43.77 -7.46
C PHE A 179 -27.46 44.82 -7.53
N HIS A 180 -27.97 45.05 -8.75
CA HIS A 180 -29.03 46.00 -9.05
C HIS A 180 -30.28 45.23 -9.47
N ALA A 181 -31.33 45.25 -8.66
CA ALA A 181 -32.52 44.47 -8.94
C ALA A 181 -33.81 45.09 -8.40
N GLU A 182 -34.92 44.82 -9.08
CA GLU A 182 -36.27 45.03 -8.59
C GLU A 182 -37.05 43.74 -8.72
N PHE A 183 -37.55 43.19 -7.61
CA PHE A 183 -38.23 41.90 -7.61
C PHE A 183 -39.40 41.86 -6.62
N GLU A 184 -40.35 40.97 -6.90
CA GLU A 184 -41.51 40.70 -6.06
C GLU A 184 -41.31 39.40 -5.28
N ILE A 185 -41.62 39.42 -3.99
CA ILE A 185 -41.60 38.24 -3.11
C ILE A 185 -43.00 37.68 -2.87
N GLU A 186 -43.07 36.39 -2.54
CA GLU A 186 -44.32 35.73 -2.18
C GLU A 186 -44.95 36.34 -0.90
N PRO A 187 -46.29 36.31 -0.76
CA PRO A 187 -46.97 36.74 0.46
C PRO A 187 -46.47 36.01 1.71
N GLY A 188 -46.21 36.75 2.79
CA GLY A 188 -45.81 36.20 4.09
C GLY A 188 -44.33 35.81 4.21
N LYS A 189 -43.51 35.99 3.16
CA LYS A 189 -42.05 35.82 3.23
C LYS A 189 -41.37 37.08 3.77
N ASP A 190 -40.21 36.88 4.40
CA ASP A 190 -39.39 37.95 4.98
C ASP A 190 -38.38 38.48 3.96
N ALA A 191 -38.40 39.79 3.69
CA ALA A 191 -37.57 40.41 2.67
C ALA A 191 -36.06 40.30 2.94
N SER A 192 -35.63 40.38 4.21
CA SER A 192 -34.21 40.24 4.58
C SER A 192 -33.70 38.82 4.35
N ILE A 193 -34.51 37.80 4.64
CA ILE A 193 -34.14 36.39 4.43
C ILE A 193 -34.08 36.06 2.93
N VAL A 194 -35.07 36.51 2.14
CA VAL A 194 -35.07 36.29 0.68
C VAL A 194 -33.88 37.00 0.03
N LEU A 195 -33.56 38.24 0.45
CA LEU A 195 -32.38 38.95 -0.03
C LEU A 195 -31.08 38.21 0.33
N ALA A 196 -30.97 37.70 1.55
CA ALA A 196 -29.81 36.90 1.97
C ALA A 196 -29.64 35.63 1.13
N ARG A 197 -30.75 34.94 0.79
CA ARG A 197 -30.71 33.80 -0.13
C ARG A 197 -30.23 34.19 -1.51
N LEU A 198 -30.72 35.31 -2.05
CA LEU A 198 -30.27 35.82 -3.36
C LEU A 198 -28.78 36.13 -3.39
N TYR A 199 -28.28 36.90 -2.43
CA TYR A 199 -26.85 37.20 -2.33
C TYR A 199 -26.02 35.91 -2.17
N GLY A 200 -26.49 34.95 -1.37
CA GLY A 200 -25.86 33.63 -1.25
C GLY A 200 -25.81 32.88 -2.58
N THR A 201 -26.92 32.85 -3.34
CA THR A 201 -26.97 32.22 -4.67
C THR A 201 -26.04 32.91 -5.68
N ILE A 202 -25.95 34.24 -5.66
CA ILE A 202 -25.05 34.99 -6.54
C ILE A 202 -23.59 34.69 -6.18
N LEU A 203 -23.23 34.79 -4.89
CA LEU A 203 -21.88 34.50 -4.41
C LEU A 203 -21.46 33.08 -4.81
N HIS A 204 -22.29 32.08 -4.51
CA HIS A 204 -22.02 30.69 -4.85
C HIS A 204 -21.88 30.46 -6.36
N TYR A 205 -22.67 31.16 -7.19
CA TYR A 205 -22.54 31.06 -8.64
C TYR A 205 -21.23 31.69 -9.14
N LEU A 206 -20.87 32.87 -8.66
CA LEU A 206 -19.64 33.59 -9.04
C LEU A 206 -18.37 32.86 -8.55
N SER A 207 -18.46 32.08 -7.47
CA SER A 207 -17.35 31.26 -6.96
C SER A 207 -17.20 29.90 -7.64
N GLY A 208 -17.94 29.64 -8.73
CA GLY A 208 -17.79 28.42 -9.52
C GLY A 208 -18.83 27.34 -9.21
N GLY A 209 -19.80 27.61 -8.33
CA GLY A 209 -20.91 26.70 -8.04
C GLY A 209 -20.48 25.35 -7.46
N VAL A 210 -19.31 25.28 -6.83
CA VAL A 210 -18.74 24.03 -6.33
C VAL A 210 -19.55 23.52 -5.13
N TYR A 211 -19.99 22.26 -5.21
CA TYR A 211 -20.66 21.58 -4.11
C TYR A 211 -19.70 20.58 -3.48
N ILE A 212 -19.54 20.69 -2.16
CA ILE A 212 -18.85 19.70 -1.34
C ILE A 212 -19.96 18.87 -0.71
N CYS A 213 -19.93 17.56 -0.88
CA CYS A 213 -20.92 16.64 -0.34
C CYS A 213 -20.30 15.84 0.80
N ALA A 214 -20.99 15.81 1.93
CA ALA A 214 -20.53 15.07 3.09
C ALA A 214 -20.74 13.57 2.86
N PRO A 215 -19.87 12.71 3.41
CA PRO A 215 -19.98 11.26 3.23
C PRO A 215 -21.35 10.69 3.65
N GLU A 216 -22.01 11.29 4.63
CA GLU A 216 -23.33 10.89 5.12
C GLU A 216 -24.44 11.06 4.06
N GLU A 217 -24.21 11.92 3.06
CA GLU A 217 -25.17 12.16 1.98
C GLU A 217 -25.22 10.99 0.98
N LEU A 218 -24.21 10.10 0.99
CA LEU A 218 -24.13 8.94 0.10
C LEU A 218 -25.41 8.10 0.12
N GLU A 219 -25.92 7.76 1.30
CA GLU A 219 -27.12 6.92 1.46
C GLU A 219 -28.35 7.51 0.77
N THR A 220 -28.44 8.85 0.77
CA THR A 220 -29.56 9.58 0.16
C THR A 220 -29.32 9.93 -1.32
N SER A 221 -28.07 9.85 -1.79
CA SER A 221 -27.69 10.21 -3.16
C SER A 221 -28.09 9.17 -4.21
N GLY A 222 -28.21 7.91 -3.81
CA GLY A 222 -28.45 6.78 -4.71
C GLY A 222 -27.24 6.37 -5.56
N LEU A 223 -26.07 6.94 -5.32
CA LEU A 223 -24.82 6.67 -6.03
C LEU A 223 -24.13 5.44 -5.44
N SER A 224 -23.43 4.69 -6.29
CA SER A 224 -22.56 3.60 -5.84
C SER A 224 -21.28 4.15 -5.16
N PRO A 225 -20.57 3.34 -4.35
CA PRO A 225 -19.29 3.74 -3.77
C PRO A 225 -18.24 4.16 -4.80
N GLU A 226 -18.18 3.46 -5.92
CA GLU A 226 -17.28 3.75 -7.04
C GLU A 226 -17.56 5.15 -7.62
N GLU A 227 -18.81 5.42 -7.98
CA GLU A 227 -19.23 6.72 -8.53
C GLU A 227 -19.08 7.86 -7.52
N TRP A 228 -19.13 7.57 -6.21
CA TRP A 228 -18.93 8.56 -5.15
C TRP A 228 -17.46 8.97 -5.01
N LEU A 229 -16.56 8.00 -5.06
CA LEU A 229 -15.13 8.17 -4.82
C LEU A 229 -14.33 8.49 -6.09
N GLU A 230 -14.96 8.42 -7.26
CA GLU A 230 -14.33 8.76 -8.53
C GLU A 230 -13.73 10.18 -8.50
N GLY A 231 -12.42 10.27 -8.79
CA GLY A 231 -11.68 11.54 -8.79
C GLY A 231 -11.53 12.20 -7.43
N ALA A 232 -11.91 11.53 -6.34
CA ALA A 232 -11.72 12.00 -4.98
C ALA A 232 -10.44 11.41 -4.38
N GLU A 233 -9.69 12.25 -3.65
CA GLU A 233 -8.54 11.78 -2.88
C GLU A 233 -9.00 11.05 -1.60
N GLY A 234 -10.13 11.45 -1.04
CA GLY A 234 -10.74 10.83 0.13
C GLY A 234 -12.21 10.56 -0.07
N ILE A 235 -12.93 10.48 1.04
CA ILE A 235 -14.37 10.18 1.10
C ILE A 235 -15.27 11.40 0.85
N VAL A 236 -14.72 12.61 0.87
CA VAL A 236 -15.46 13.84 0.59
C VAL A 236 -15.59 13.97 -0.92
N ARG A 237 -16.83 14.07 -1.40
CA ARG A 237 -17.10 14.26 -2.83
C ARG A 237 -17.14 15.74 -3.16
N VAL A 238 -16.36 16.16 -4.14
CA VAL A 238 -16.37 17.54 -4.65
C VAL A 238 -16.93 17.54 -6.07
N VAL A 239 -18.10 18.17 -6.24
CA VAL A 239 -18.78 18.31 -7.52
C VAL A 239 -18.56 19.71 -8.05
N ILE A 240 -17.80 19.80 -9.14
CA ILE A 240 -17.52 21.05 -9.85
C ILE A 240 -18.39 21.08 -11.11
N PRO A 241 -19.45 21.92 -11.17
CA PRO A 241 -20.37 21.94 -12.30
C PRO A 241 -19.75 22.61 -13.53
N MET A 242 -20.13 22.13 -14.72
CA MET A 242 -19.89 22.89 -15.95
C MET A 242 -20.82 24.11 -15.98
N GLN A 243 -20.26 25.29 -15.74
CA GLN A 243 -20.97 26.57 -15.84
C GLN A 243 -20.63 27.29 -17.14
N LYS A 244 -21.60 28.01 -17.71
CA LYS A 244 -21.35 28.90 -18.84
C LYS A 244 -20.84 30.27 -18.39
N ASN A 245 -20.94 30.57 -17.09
CA ASN A 245 -20.57 31.85 -16.49
C ASN A 245 -21.28 33.02 -17.17
N THR A 246 -22.60 32.94 -17.34
CA THR A 246 -23.41 33.96 -18.01
C THR A 246 -24.51 34.51 -17.12
N GLU A 247 -24.89 35.76 -17.35
CA GLU A 247 -26.03 36.41 -16.67
C GLU A 247 -27.32 35.58 -16.81
N TYR A 248 -27.59 35.03 -18.00
CA TYR A 248 -28.81 34.26 -18.24
C TYR A 248 -28.89 32.98 -17.39
N GLU A 249 -27.77 32.29 -17.22
CA GLU A 249 -27.71 31.11 -16.36
C GLU A 249 -27.91 31.47 -14.89
N LEU A 250 -27.25 32.52 -14.42
CA LEU A 250 -27.44 33.05 -13.06
C LEU A 250 -28.91 33.45 -12.84
N TYR A 251 -29.50 34.21 -13.76
CA TYR A 251 -30.88 34.68 -13.67
C TYR A 251 -31.88 33.52 -13.50
N LYS A 252 -31.69 32.40 -14.23
CA LYS A 252 -32.51 31.20 -14.04
C LYS A 252 -32.43 30.64 -12.62
N LYS A 253 -31.22 30.57 -12.04
CA LYS A 253 -31.02 30.12 -10.66
C LYS A 253 -31.66 31.10 -9.67
N LEU A 254 -31.56 32.41 -9.91
CA LEU A 254 -32.18 33.43 -9.05
C LEU A 254 -33.71 33.33 -9.06
N CYS A 255 -34.34 33.06 -10.22
CA CYS A 255 -35.78 32.84 -10.30
C CYS A 255 -36.28 31.61 -9.53
N GLN A 256 -35.41 30.64 -9.23
CA GLN A 256 -35.74 29.44 -8.48
C GLN A 256 -35.57 29.60 -6.96
N VAL A 257 -35.07 30.74 -6.49
CA VAL A 257 -34.88 31.00 -5.06
C VAL A 257 -36.23 31.05 -4.34
N GLU A 258 -36.36 30.23 -3.30
CA GLU A 258 -37.61 30.11 -2.53
C GLU A 258 -38.02 31.45 -1.91
N GLY A 259 -39.25 31.88 -2.22
CA GLY A 259 -39.84 33.14 -1.77
C GLY A 259 -39.84 34.25 -2.84
N ILE A 260 -39.27 34.00 -4.02
CA ILE A 260 -39.34 34.92 -5.15
C ILE A 260 -40.53 34.60 -6.05
N ARG A 261 -41.28 35.64 -6.40
CA ARG A 261 -42.41 35.55 -7.33
C ARG A 261 -42.01 35.92 -8.75
N SER A 262 -41.29 37.04 -8.93
CA SER A 262 -40.81 37.50 -10.24
C SER A 262 -39.74 38.58 -10.12
N PHE A 263 -38.92 38.75 -11.16
CA PHE A 263 -38.01 39.88 -11.32
C PHE A 263 -38.57 40.87 -12.34
N SER A 264 -38.50 42.16 -12.01
CA SER A 264 -38.73 43.27 -12.94
C SER A 264 -37.42 43.73 -13.59
N THR A 265 -36.35 43.82 -12.80
CA THR A 265 -34.98 44.07 -13.27
C THR A 265 -33.99 43.26 -12.43
N CYS A 266 -32.89 42.80 -13.03
CA CYS A 266 -31.86 42.03 -12.35
C CYS A 266 -30.55 42.12 -13.14
N TYR A 267 -29.57 42.87 -12.62
CA TYR A 267 -28.27 43.07 -13.26
C TYR A 267 -27.15 43.01 -12.23
N LEU A 268 -26.00 42.47 -12.64
CA LEU A 268 -24.74 42.65 -11.93
C LEU A 268 -23.93 43.73 -12.67
N MET A 269 -23.58 44.79 -11.96
CA MET A 269 -22.99 45.99 -12.54
C MET A 269 -21.52 46.13 -12.13
N LYS A 270 -20.65 46.44 -13.10
CA LYS A 270 -19.26 46.87 -12.87
C LYS A 270 -19.10 48.26 -13.44
N ASP A 271 -18.64 49.22 -12.64
CA ASP A 271 -18.43 50.61 -13.05
C ASP A 271 -19.63 51.23 -13.82
N GLY A 272 -20.85 50.90 -13.37
CA GLY A 272 -22.10 51.37 -13.98
C GLY A 272 -22.52 50.68 -15.27
N LYS A 273 -21.83 49.61 -15.71
CA LYS A 273 -22.20 48.80 -16.89
C LYS A 273 -22.63 47.38 -16.48
N PRO A 274 -23.73 46.86 -17.06
CA PRO A 274 -24.16 45.49 -16.81
C PRO A 274 -23.13 44.50 -17.35
N GLN A 275 -22.83 43.47 -16.57
CA GLN A 275 -21.94 42.38 -16.95
C GLN A 275 -22.77 41.16 -17.34
N THR A 276 -22.50 40.63 -18.53
CA THR A 276 -23.20 39.47 -19.09
C THR A 276 -22.37 38.19 -19.08
N ASP A 277 -21.05 38.34 -18.96
CA ASP A 277 -20.05 37.26 -18.90
C ASP A 277 -19.26 37.39 -17.59
N PHE A 278 -19.18 36.29 -16.85
CA PHE A 278 -18.52 36.19 -15.55
C PHE A 278 -17.23 35.37 -15.59
N SER A 279 -16.79 34.96 -16.78
CA SER A 279 -15.61 34.10 -16.97
C SER A 279 -14.30 34.74 -16.49
N GLU A 280 -14.25 36.07 -16.38
CA GLU A 280 -13.08 36.81 -15.85
C GLU A 280 -12.87 36.63 -14.34
N GLY A 281 -13.84 36.08 -13.61
CA GLY A 281 -13.79 35.92 -12.16
C GLY A 281 -14.15 37.20 -11.43
N PHE A 282 -15.34 37.22 -10.81
CA PHE A 282 -15.88 38.37 -10.10
C PHE A 282 -16.23 38.02 -8.65
N SER A 283 -16.22 39.02 -7.79
CA SER A 283 -16.81 38.96 -6.45
C SER A 283 -18.08 39.81 -6.39
N LEU A 284 -18.81 39.74 -5.28
CA LEU A 284 -20.03 40.52 -5.09
C LEU A 284 -19.84 41.51 -3.95
N LYS A 285 -20.18 42.77 -4.20
CA LYS A 285 -20.21 43.80 -3.17
C LYS A 285 -21.36 43.56 -2.22
N ILE A 286 -21.07 43.32 -0.95
CA ILE A 286 -22.07 43.06 0.09
C ILE A 286 -22.39 44.37 0.82
N PRO A 287 -23.64 44.84 0.79
CA PRO A 287 -24.02 46.11 1.42
C PRO A 287 -24.02 45.98 2.95
N CYS A 288 -23.39 46.93 3.63
CA CYS A 288 -23.36 47.02 5.09
C CYS A 288 -24.51 47.89 5.63
N MET A 289 -25.00 48.83 4.82
CA MET A 289 -26.07 49.76 5.17
C MET A 289 -27.18 49.77 4.12
N GLU A 290 -28.41 50.09 4.55
CA GLU A 290 -29.57 50.14 3.65
C GLU A 290 -29.39 51.16 2.50
N LYS A 291 -28.65 52.25 2.74
CA LYS A 291 -28.34 53.27 1.71
C LYS A 291 -27.47 52.74 0.55
N GLU A 292 -26.76 51.65 0.78
CA GLU A 292 -25.90 51.01 -0.22
C GLU A 292 -26.68 50.03 -1.10
N LEU A 293 -27.85 49.56 -0.63
CA LEU A 293 -28.70 48.65 -1.39
C LEU A 293 -29.18 49.31 -2.68
N LYS A 294 -28.86 48.67 -3.81
CA LYS A 294 -29.39 48.97 -5.14
C LYS A 294 -30.56 48.07 -5.52
N VAL A 295 -31.21 47.50 -4.50
CA VAL A 295 -32.28 46.50 -4.64
C VAL A 295 -33.59 47.07 -4.12
N ARG A 296 -34.68 46.91 -4.88
CA ARG A 296 -36.04 47.26 -4.47
C ARG A 296 -36.91 46.01 -4.39
N ILE A 297 -37.42 45.71 -3.20
CA ILE A 297 -38.21 44.51 -2.93
C ILE A 297 -39.69 44.90 -2.78
N ARG A 298 -40.58 44.24 -3.52
CA ARG A 298 -42.02 44.48 -3.46
C ARG A 298 -42.80 43.25 -2.96
N GLN A 299 -43.91 43.50 -2.29
CA GLN A 299 -44.94 42.50 -2.02
C GLN A 299 -46.30 43.12 -2.37
N GLY A 300 -46.86 42.77 -3.52
CA GLY A 300 -48.00 43.48 -4.08
C GLY A 300 -47.68 44.95 -4.40
N ARG A 301 -48.40 45.89 -3.77
CA ARG A 301 -48.20 47.34 -3.96
C ARG A 301 -47.23 47.99 -2.96
N SER A 302 -46.79 47.24 -1.95
CA SER A 302 -45.93 47.75 -0.88
C SER A 302 -44.45 47.49 -1.19
N VAL A 303 -43.61 48.47 -0.88
CA VAL A 303 -42.15 48.30 -0.85
C VAL A 303 -41.76 47.80 0.53
N MET A 304 -40.98 46.72 0.56
CA MET A 304 -40.56 46.08 1.80
C MET A 304 -39.22 46.68 2.26
N GLY A 305 -39.13 47.00 3.55
CA GLY A 305 -37.85 47.36 4.18
C GLY A 305 -36.98 46.14 4.45
N VAL A 306 -35.67 46.36 4.52
CA VAL A 306 -34.69 45.31 4.80
C VAL A 306 -34.01 45.59 6.14
N ASP A 307 -34.18 44.69 7.09
CA ASP A 307 -33.34 44.64 8.28
C ASP A 307 -31.94 44.13 7.88
N MET A 308 -30.94 45.01 7.94
CA MET A 308 -29.57 44.75 7.50
C MET A 308 -28.79 43.85 8.46
N GLU A 309 -29.07 43.89 9.77
CA GLU A 309 -28.45 42.99 10.74
C GLU A 309 -28.95 41.56 10.51
N LYS A 310 -30.27 41.43 10.31
CA LYS A 310 -30.89 40.16 9.95
C LYS A 310 -30.35 39.64 8.62
N PHE A 311 -30.30 40.47 7.58
CA PHE A 311 -29.73 40.12 6.27
C PHE A 311 -28.30 39.58 6.41
N THR A 312 -27.41 40.33 7.07
CA THR A 312 -26.00 39.94 7.23
C THR A 312 -25.86 38.63 7.99
N ARG A 313 -26.62 38.44 9.07
CA ARG A 313 -26.61 37.19 9.85
C ARG A 313 -27.05 36.00 9.00
N TYR A 314 -28.19 36.10 8.30
CA TYR A 314 -28.68 35.00 7.46
C TYR A 314 -27.79 34.75 6.24
N LEU A 315 -27.21 35.78 5.63
CA LEU A 315 -26.27 35.64 4.53
C LEU A 315 -25.03 34.85 4.98
N LYS A 316 -24.44 35.20 6.12
CA LYS A 316 -23.34 34.43 6.72
C LYS A 316 -23.78 33.00 7.03
N THR A 317 -24.97 32.80 7.58
CA THR A 317 -25.50 31.45 7.85
C THR A 317 -25.63 30.63 6.57
N PHE A 318 -26.23 31.15 5.50
CA PHE A 318 -26.38 30.41 4.24
C PHE A 318 -25.02 30.15 3.57
N TYR A 319 -24.14 31.15 3.57
CA TYR A 319 -22.81 31.04 2.99
C TYR A 319 -21.96 29.97 3.72
N TYR A 320 -21.92 29.99 5.05
CA TYR A 320 -21.16 28.98 5.81
C TYR A 320 -21.87 27.63 5.91
N ALA A 321 -23.20 27.57 5.88
CA ALA A 321 -23.92 26.29 5.86
C ALA A 321 -23.62 25.49 4.57
N GLN A 322 -23.36 26.18 3.45
CA GLN A 322 -22.92 25.54 2.20
C GLN A 322 -21.46 25.07 2.23
N LYS A 323 -20.62 25.61 3.12
CA LYS A 323 -19.18 25.31 3.22
C LYS A 323 -18.76 24.45 4.41
N ARG A 324 -19.62 24.32 5.44
CA ARG A 324 -19.32 23.58 6.68
C ARG A 324 -19.40 22.08 6.44
N ILE A 325 -18.42 21.55 5.72
CA ILE A 325 -18.06 20.15 5.76
C ILE A 325 -16.57 20.12 6.09
N SER A 326 -16.27 20.48 7.33
CA SER A 326 -14.98 20.15 7.95
C SER A 326 -15.18 18.81 8.63
N THR A 327 -15.09 17.72 7.89
CA THR A 327 -14.95 16.41 8.50
C THR A 327 -13.51 16.30 9.01
N ASN A 328 -13.33 16.29 10.33
CA ASN A 328 -12.05 15.84 10.90
C ASN A 328 -11.86 14.38 10.48
N GLU A 329 -10.66 13.98 10.06
CA GLU A 329 -10.34 12.58 9.74
C GLU A 329 -10.66 11.60 10.89
N SER A 330 -10.77 12.09 12.13
CA SER A 330 -11.20 11.29 13.29
C SER A 330 -12.70 10.96 13.32
N ASP A 331 -13.55 11.78 12.68
CA ASP A 331 -15.01 11.61 12.64
C ASP A 331 -15.46 10.68 11.49
N VAL A 332 -14.49 10.24 10.67
CA VAL A 332 -14.65 9.40 9.48
C VAL A 332 -14.79 7.90 9.81
N LYS A 333 -14.49 7.50 11.04
CA LYS A 333 -14.70 6.12 11.53
C LYS A 333 -16.20 5.85 11.68
N GLY A 334 -16.91 5.67 10.57
CA GLY A 334 -18.36 5.52 10.60
C GLY A 334 -19.08 5.42 9.26
N ILE A 335 -18.41 5.63 8.12
CA ILE A 335 -19.04 5.40 6.81
C ILE A 335 -19.01 3.90 6.56
N GLY A 336 -20.05 3.22 7.02
CA GLY A 336 -20.28 1.83 6.70
C GLY A 336 -20.64 1.74 5.22
N TRP A 337 -19.71 1.36 4.36
CA TRP A 337 -19.97 0.94 2.97
C TRP A 337 -20.81 -0.36 2.89
N GLY A 338 -21.80 -0.50 3.78
CA GLY A 338 -22.29 -1.76 4.33
C GLY A 338 -21.31 -2.27 5.40
N ASN A 339 -21.71 -2.28 6.67
CA ASN A 339 -20.89 -2.92 7.70
C ASN A 339 -20.76 -4.42 7.38
N MET A 340 -19.58 -4.85 6.97
CA MET A 340 -19.24 -6.28 6.92
C MET A 340 -19.09 -6.76 8.36
N VAL A 341 -20.16 -7.31 8.92
CA VAL A 341 -20.17 -7.87 10.27
C VAL A 341 -20.10 -9.38 10.17
N GLY A 342 -19.06 -9.97 10.76
CA GLY A 342 -18.99 -11.40 11.04
C GLY A 342 -19.32 -11.69 12.50
N THR A 343 -19.77 -12.91 12.77
CA THR A 343 -20.01 -13.41 14.13
C THR A 343 -19.04 -14.53 14.44
N TYR A 344 -18.26 -14.41 15.51
CA TYR A 344 -17.44 -15.52 15.96
C TYR A 344 -18.30 -16.71 16.38
N ARG A 345 -17.99 -17.89 15.86
CA ARG A 345 -18.65 -19.15 16.19
C ARG A 345 -17.61 -20.19 16.54
N ASN A 346 -17.64 -20.67 17.79
CA ASN A 346 -16.84 -21.81 18.17
C ASN A 346 -17.49 -23.11 17.68
N ILE A 347 -17.20 -23.47 16.42
CA ILE A 347 -17.70 -24.70 15.78
C ILE A 347 -16.73 -25.87 15.92
N PHE A 348 -15.56 -25.64 16.50
CA PHE A 348 -14.42 -26.56 16.47
C PHE A 348 -14.50 -27.67 17.52
N THR A 349 -15.48 -27.60 18.41
CA THR A 349 -15.76 -28.67 19.38
C THR A 349 -16.36 -29.88 18.64
N TYR A 350 -15.82 -31.06 18.92
CA TYR A 350 -16.25 -32.31 18.29
C TYR A 350 -16.47 -33.42 19.31
N SER A 351 -17.64 -34.05 19.24
CA SER A 351 -17.97 -35.25 20.01
C SER A 351 -17.58 -36.50 19.20
N PRO A 352 -16.71 -37.38 19.72
CA PRO A 352 -16.31 -38.60 19.02
C PRO A 352 -17.50 -39.50 18.69
N ILE A 353 -17.47 -40.13 17.51
CA ILE A 353 -18.50 -41.08 17.05
C ILE A 353 -18.79 -42.15 18.10
N ALA A 354 -17.74 -42.67 18.77
CA ALA A 354 -17.88 -43.68 19.81
C ALA A 354 -18.78 -43.24 20.99
N GLY A 355 -18.88 -41.93 21.25
CA GLY A 355 -19.73 -41.37 22.30
C GLY A 355 -21.23 -41.36 21.97
N GLU A 356 -21.58 -41.43 20.68
CA GLU A 356 -22.96 -41.43 20.20
C GLU A 356 -23.57 -42.85 20.13
N PHE A 357 -22.74 -43.88 20.30
CA PHE A 357 -23.22 -45.27 20.29
C PHE A 357 -24.02 -45.61 21.56
N PRO A 358 -25.04 -46.48 21.45
CA PRO A 358 -25.76 -46.98 22.62
C PRO A 358 -24.83 -47.64 23.65
N ALA A 359 -25.12 -47.48 24.93
CA ALA A 359 -24.28 -47.99 26.03
C ALA A 359 -24.00 -49.50 25.99
N CYS A 360 -24.83 -50.29 25.30
CA CYS A 360 -24.64 -51.74 25.14
C CYS A 360 -23.37 -52.11 24.33
N TYR A 361 -22.83 -51.18 23.53
CA TYR A 361 -21.58 -51.37 22.79
C TYR A 361 -20.31 -51.28 23.66
N ARG A 362 -20.43 -50.79 24.91
CA ARG A 362 -19.34 -50.72 25.90
C ARG A 362 -18.05 -50.06 25.39
N LEU A 363 -18.19 -49.02 24.57
CA LEU A 363 -17.06 -48.26 24.05
C LEU A 363 -16.48 -47.38 25.15
N SER A 364 -15.14 -47.39 25.28
CA SER A 364 -14.41 -46.66 26.31
C SER A 364 -13.85 -45.37 25.75
N LEU A 365 -14.45 -44.24 26.12
CA LEU A 365 -13.94 -42.91 25.79
C LEU A 365 -12.60 -42.67 26.53
N GLY A 366 -11.46 -42.78 25.83
CA GLY A 366 -10.17 -42.28 26.31
C GLY A 366 -9.17 -43.29 26.92
N GLN A 367 -9.29 -44.61 26.69
CA GLN A 367 -8.23 -45.57 27.05
C GLN A 367 -7.08 -45.60 26.02
N GLU A 368 -5.83 -45.88 26.42
CA GLU A 368 -4.68 -45.98 25.49
C GLU A 368 -4.72 -47.23 24.59
N THR A 369 -5.33 -48.32 25.07
CA THR A 369 -5.52 -49.57 24.32
C THR A 369 -6.95 -49.65 23.79
N HIS A 370 -7.12 -49.52 22.47
CA HIS A 370 -8.42 -49.54 21.82
C HIS A 370 -8.82 -50.95 21.38
N ALA A 371 -10.11 -51.28 21.50
CA ALA A 371 -10.66 -52.43 20.78
C ALA A 371 -10.61 -52.17 19.26
N SER A 372 -10.54 -53.23 18.44
CA SER A 372 -10.45 -53.10 16.97
C SER A 372 -11.57 -52.24 16.36
N PHE A 373 -12.77 -52.29 16.94
CA PHE A 373 -13.90 -51.48 16.50
C PHE A 373 -13.73 -49.99 16.87
N GLU A 374 -13.24 -49.68 18.08
CA GLU A 374 -12.93 -48.28 18.46
C GLU A 374 -11.83 -47.68 17.58
N ALA A 375 -10.81 -48.48 17.25
CA ALA A 375 -9.77 -48.06 16.31
C ALA A 375 -10.33 -47.76 14.91
N TYR A 376 -11.36 -48.50 14.48
CA TYR A 376 -12.08 -48.25 13.24
C TYR A 376 -12.90 -46.94 13.30
N LEU A 377 -13.63 -46.70 14.39
CA LEU A 377 -14.41 -45.46 14.57
C LEU A 377 -13.52 -44.20 14.57
N LYS A 378 -12.30 -44.30 15.12
CA LYS A 378 -11.32 -43.21 15.10
C LYS A 378 -10.94 -42.72 13.70
N LEU A 379 -11.14 -43.52 12.65
CA LEU A 379 -10.92 -43.08 11.28
C LEU A 379 -11.93 -42.00 10.86
N TYR A 380 -13.18 -42.12 11.31
CA TYR A 380 -14.20 -41.10 11.10
C TYR A 380 -13.91 -39.86 11.92
N ASP A 381 -13.61 -40.03 13.22
CA ASP A 381 -13.25 -38.93 14.12
C ASP A 381 -12.09 -38.11 13.54
N ARG A 382 -11.05 -38.79 13.06
CA ARG A 382 -9.88 -38.16 12.46
C ARG A 382 -10.26 -37.35 11.22
N THR A 383 -11.13 -37.85 10.36
CA THR A 383 -11.56 -37.16 9.14
C THR A 383 -12.32 -35.87 9.49
N ILE A 384 -13.24 -35.94 10.46
CA ILE A 384 -14.03 -34.80 10.91
C ILE A 384 -13.16 -33.76 11.61
N GLN A 385 -12.31 -34.20 12.55
CA GLN A 385 -11.38 -33.32 13.26
C GLN A 385 -10.41 -32.61 12.31
N GLN A 386 -9.91 -33.31 11.30
CA GLN A 386 -9.06 -32.70 10.27
C GLN A 386 -9.81 -31.62 9.50
N GLY A 387 -11.05 -31.87 9.07
CA GLY A 387 -11.87 -30.85 8.39
C GLY A 387 -12.17 -29.64 9.27
N LEU A 388 -12.44 -29.83 10.57
CA LEU A 388 -12.66 -28.73 11.50
C LEU A 388 -11.39 -27.93 11.77
N GLU A 389 -10.24 -28.59 11.92
CA GLU A 389 -8.96 -27.88 12.08
C GLU A 389 -8.60 -27.09 10.81
N GLU A 390 -8.93 -27.59 9.61
CA GLU A 390 -8.75 -26.83 8.36
C GLU A 390 -9.54 -25.51 8.38
N VAL A 391 -10.80 -25.54 8.83
CA VAL A 391 -11.63 -24.33 8.92
C VAL A 391 -11.08 -23.39 10.00
N LYS A 392 -10.57 -23.93 11.10
CA LYS A 392 -9.97 -23.16 12.19
C LYS A 392 -8.71 -22.42 11.77
N GLU A 393 -7.95 -22.97 10.83
CA GLU A 393 -6.74 -22.36 10.28
C GLU A 393 -7.02 -21.32 9.20
N LEU A 394 -8.24 -21.26 8.66
CA LEU A 394 -8.60 -20.38 7.55
C LEU A 394 -8.20 -18.92 7.75
N PRO A 395 -8.40 -18.29 8.94
CA PRO A 395 -7.93 -16.93 9.18
C PRO A 395 -6.42 -16.75 8.98
N ASN A 396 -5.61 -17.75 9.34
CA ASN A 396 -4.15 -17.67 9.17
C ASN A 396 -3.74 -17.92 7.71
N VAL A 397 -4.43 -18.82 7.01
CA VAL A 397 -4.17 -19.12 5.59
C VAL A 397 -4.47 -17.91 4.72
N LEU A 398 -5.60 -17.23 4.96
CA LEU A 398 -6.00 -16.06 4.19
C LEU A 398 -5.38 -14.75 4.70
N SER A 399 -4.71 -14.75 5.85
CA SER A 399 -4.11 -13.53 6.40
C SER A 399 -2.90 -13.08 5.57
N ILE A 400 -2.70 -11.77 5.41
CA ILE A 400 -1.48 -11.15 4.86
C ILE A 400 -0.63 -10.50 5.97
N GLU A 401 -0.91 -10.78 7.24
CA GLU A 401 -0.12 -10.32 8.39
C GLU A 401 1.03 -11.28 8.73
N GLU A 402 2.20 -10.72 9.05
CA GLU A 402 3.42 -11.49 9.30
C GLU A 402 3.29 -12.40 10.55
N LYS A 403 2.59 -11.94 11.58
CA LYS A 403 2.35 -12.68 12.83
C LYS A 403 1.60 -14.00 12.64
N ASP A 404 0.89 -14.16 11.52
CA ASP A 404 0.07 -15.33 11.22
C ASP A 404 0.81 -16.40 10.40
N MET A 405 2.04 -16.13 9.96
CA MET A 405 2.83 -17.02 9.12
C MET A 405 3.27 -18.34 9.80
N GLY A 406 3.32 -18.37 11.13
CA GLY A 406 3.88 -19.51 11.90
C GLY A 406 2.86 -20.37 12.64
N ARG A 407 1.55 -20.10 12.52
CA ARG A 407 0.50 -20.74 13.34
C ARG A 407 -0.26 -21.81 12.57
N HIS A 408 0.38 -22.96 12.37
CA HIS A 408 -0.06 -23.95 11.40
C HIS A 408 0.13 -25.41 11.85
N SER A 409 -0.81 -26.29 11.50
CA SER A 409 -0.73 -27.74 11.69
C SER A 409 0.13 -28.41 10.62
N SER A 410 0.62 -29.63 10.92
CA SER A 410 1.57 -30.37 10.09
C SER A 410 0.95 -31.14 8.91
N PHE A 411 -0.36 -31.06 8.71
CA PHE A 411 -1.08 -32.01 7.84
C PHE A 411 -1.19 -31.57 6.37
N ARG A 412 -0.89 -30.31 6.01
CA ARG A 412 -0.93 -29.81 4.62
C ARG A 412 0.21 -28.84 4.30
N ASN A 413 0.50 -28.70 3.01
CA ASN A 413 1.36 -27.63 2.52
C ASN A 413 0.59 -26.29 2.53
N ILE A 414 0.66 -25.60 3.66
CA ILE A 414 -0.02 -24.32 3.86
C ILE A 414 0.58 -23.21 3.01
N TYR A 415 1.89 -23.25 2.73
CA TYR A 415 2.52 -22.28 1.84
C TYR A 415 1.94 -22.34 0.43
N ALA A 416 1.62 -23.53 -0.09
CA ALA A 416 0.94 -23.68 -1.37
C ALA A 416 -0.48 -23.10 -1.38
N LEU A 417 -1.27 -23.32 -0.31
CA LEU A 417 -2.60 -22.71 -0.18
C LEU A 417 -2.53 -21.18 -0.08
N LYS A 418 -1.56 -20.69 0.69
CA LYS A 418 -1.30 -19.28 0.87
C LYS A 418 -0.88 -18.64 -0.44
N SER A 419 0.03 -19.27 -1.20
CA SER A 419 0.42 -18.83 -2.54
C SER A 419 -0.80 -18.67 -3.44
N ARG A 420 -1.70 -19.67 -3.50
CA ARG A 420 -2.94 -19.57 -4.30
C ARG A 420 -3.85 -18.42 -3.87
N TYR A 421 -3.89 -18.11 -2.59
CA TYR A 421 -4.64 -16.97 -2.09
C TYR A 421 -4.00 -15.64 -2.50
N LEU A 422 -2.67 -15.54 -2.41
CA LEU A 422 -1.95 -14.36 -2.87
C LEU A 422 -2.09 -14.18 -4.39
N ASP A 423 -2.14 -15.28 -5.16
CA ASP A 423 -2.45 -15.23 -6.60
C ASP A 423 -3.86 -14.67 -6.85
N PHE A 424 -4.86 -15.05 -6.04
CA PHE A 424 -6.19 -14.45 -6.11
C PHE A 424 -6.13 -12.93 -5.85
N LEU A 425 -5.36 -12.47 -4.86
CA LEU A 425 -5.19 -11.05 -4.58
C LEU A 425 -4.45 -10.31 -5.71
N ASP A 426 -3.43 -10.93 -6.31
CA ASP A 426 -2.74 -10.41 -7.49
C ASP A 426 -3.74 -10.14 -8.62
N HIS A 427 -4.64 -11.10 -8.92
CA HIS A 427 -5.69 -10.92 -9.93
C HIS A 427 -6.74 -9.88 -9.52
N LEU A 428 -7.12 -9.81 -8.24
CA LEU A 428 -8.09 -8.84 -7.73
C LEU A 428 -7.60 -7.39 -7.92
N TYR A 429 -6.31 -7.14 -7.70
CA TYR A 429 -5.72 -5.80 -7.78
C TYR A 429 -5.00 -5.52 -9.11
N GLY A 430 -4.92 -6.50 -10.01
CA GLY A 430 -4.23 -6.36 -11.30
C GLY A 430 -2.73 -6.11 -11.16
N VAL A 431 -2.08 -6.81 -10.23
CA VAL A 431 -0.65 -6.72 -9.95
C VAL A 431 0.01 -8.10 -10.00
N GLU A 432 1.34 -8.13 -10.02
CA GLU A 432 2.13 -9.37 -9.98
C GLU A 432 3.11 -9.28 -8.80
N SER A 433 2.74 -9.85 -7.65
CA SER A 433 3.59 -9.85 -6.44
C SER A 433 4.77 -10.82 -6.52
N GLN A 434 4.73 -11.78 -7.46
CA GLN A 434 5.78 -12.77 -7.70
C GLN A 434 5.99 -13.06 -9.19
N PRO A 435 6.70 -12.17 -9.91
CA PRO A 435 7.07 -12.42 -11.29
C PRO A 435 7.98 -13.65 -11.46
N GLU A 436 7.81 -14.38 -12.56
CA GLU A 436 8.58 -15.62 -12.85
C GLU A 436 10.11 -15.40 -12.78
N TRP A 437 10.60 -14.26 -13.25
CA TRP A 437 12.03 -13.95 -13.27
C TRP A 437 12.65 -13.79 -11.86
N LEU A 438 11.84 -13.50 -10.84
CA LEU A 438 12.32 -13.49 -9.44
C LEU A 438 12.61 -14.89 -8.94
N GLU A 439 11.83 -15.89 -9.35
CA GLU A 439 12.09 -17.29 -9.02
C GLU A 439 13.38 -17.77 -9.67
N GLU A 440 13.56 -17.46 -10.96
CA GLU A 440 14.79 -17.75 -11.70
C GLU A 440 16.02 -17.06 -11.08
N SER A 441 15.81 -15.94 -10.39
CA SER A 441 16.84 -15.11 -9.78
C SER A 441 16.94 -15.26 -8.26
N ASN A 442 16.43 -16.36 -7.68
CA ASN A 442 16.52 -16.65 -6.25
C ASN A 442 17.96 -17.03 -5.81
N CYS A 443 18.92 -16.15 -6.05
CA CYS A 443 20.32 -16.36 -5.75
C CYS A 443 20.63 -16.30 -4.24
N TYR A 444 19.75 -15.69 -3.45
CA TYR A 444 19.85 -15.66 -1.99
C TYR A 444 19.30 -16.93 -1.33
N GLY A 445 18.67 -17.83 -2.08
CA GLY A 445 18.13 -19.08 -1.57
C GLY A 445 16.97 -18.84 -0.60
N GLU A 446 16.11 -17.87 -0.93
CA GLU A 446 14.87 -17.59 -0.21
C GLU A 446 14.06 -18.87 -0.06
N MET A 447 13.69 -19.18 1.18
CA MET A 447 12.76 -20.26 1.49
C MET A 447 11.35 -19.90 0.99
N GLU A 448 10.50 -20.90 0.79
CA GLU A 448 9.09 -20.69 0.42
C GLU A 448 8.38 -19.75 1.40
N SER A 449 8.70 -19.83 2.70
CA SER A 449 8.20 -18.91 3.72
C SER A 449 8.68 -17.47 3.49
N GLU A 450 9.96 -17.24 3.19
CA GLU A 450 10.49 -15.89 2.91
C GLU A 450 9.81 -15.28 1.66
N THR A 451 9.63 -16.06 0.60
CA THR A 451 8.90 -15.65 -0.62
C THR A 451 7.47 -15.24 -0.30
N ILE A 452 6.73 -16.08 0.45
CA ILE A 452 5.35 -15.79 0.86
C ILE A 452 5.29 -14.53 1.73
N GLY A 453 6.25 -14.35 2.65
CA GLY A 453 6.33 -13.16 3.51
C GLY A 453 6.54 -11.87 2.72
N ARG A 454 7.44 -11.91 1.74
CA ARG A 454 7.67 -10.79 0.82
C ARG A 454 6.41 -10.43 0.03
N ARG A 455 5.74 -11.43 -0.57
CA ARG A 455 4.47 -11.22 -1.29
C ARG A 455 3.39 -10.63 -0.39
N MET A 456 3.22 -11.15 0.82
CA MET A 456 2.27 -10.62 1.82
C MET A 456 2.58 -9.16 2.16
N SER A 457 3.87 -8.83 2.37
CA SER A 457 4.30 -7.46 2.68
C SER A 457 3.96 -6.49 1.56
N PHE A 458 4.18 -6.89 0.29
CA PHE A 458 3.78 -6.12 -0.89
C PHE A 458 2.26 -5.95 -0.96
N LEU A 459 1.50 -7.05 -0.90
CA LEU A 459 0.04 -7.04 -1.03
C LEU A 459 -0.66 -6.29 0.10
N ARG A 460 -0.06 -6.21 1.29
CA ARG A 460 -0.56 -5.38 2.41
C ARG A 460 -0.61 -3.89 2.08
N HIS A 461 0.21 -3.45 1.13
CA HIS A 461 0.31 -2.05 0.73
C HIS A 461 -0.26 -1.80 -0.68
N VAL A 462 -0.82 -2.82 -1.35
CA VAL A 462 -1.18 -2.74 -2.77
C VAL A 462 -2.17 -1.63 -3.09
N ALA A 463 -3.22 -1.44 -2.28
CA ALA A 463 -4.21 -0.37 -2.50
C ALA A 463 -3.56 1.02 -2.42
N TYR A 464 -2.70 1.25 -1.42
CA TYR A 464 -1.94 2.49 -1.28
C TYR A 464 -0.98 2.72 -2.45
N LEU A 465 -0.25 1.68 -2.87
CA LEU A 465 0.69 1.73 -3.98
C LEU A 465 -0.01 2.03 -5.31
N ILE A 466 -1.16 1.41 -5.58
CA ILE A 466 -1.95 1.64 -6.80
C ILE A 466 -2.54 3.06 -6.82
N LYS A 467 -3.17 3.50 -5.72
CA LYS A 467 -3.72 4.86 -5.61
C LYS A 467 -2.68 5.94 -5.93
N ASN A 468 -1.44 5.73 -5.46
CA ASN A 468 -0.40 6.76 -5.45
C ASN A 468 0.73 6.50 -6.47
N ARG A 469 0.54 5.70 -7.52
CA ARG A 469 1.62 5.27 -8.44
C ARG A 469 2.59 6.39 -8.89
N ALA A 470 2.07 7.58 -9.20
CA ALA A 470 2.87 8.71 -9.69
C ALA A 470 3.43 9.61 -8.57
N LYS A 471 3.03 9.40 -7.31
CA LYS A 471 3.37 10.27 -6.17
C LYS A 471 4.87 10.27 -5.90
N ALA A 472 5.39 11.48 -5.82
CA ALA A 472 6.78 11.79 -5.49
C ALA A 472 6.98 12.07 -4.00
N ARG A 473 8.24 12.36 -3.66
CA ARG A 473 8.62 12.82 -2.32
C ARG A 473 8.00 14.19 -2.01
N ASP A 474 7.52 14.35 -0.78
CA ASP A 474 7.15 15.65 -0.22
C ASP A 474 8.43 16.43 0.13
N ILE A 475 8.69 17.48 -0.65
CA ILE A 475 9.87 18.33 -0.52
C ILE A 475 9.77 19.36 0.61
N THR A 476 8.65 19.39 1.33
CA THR A 476 8.48 20.22 2.53
C THR A 476 8.82 19.47 3.81
N MET A 477 9.04 18.15 3.72
CA MET A 477 9.40 17.29 4.84
C MET A 477 10.89 16.93 4.81
N SER A 478 11.61 17.29 5.88
CA SER A 478 13.05 17.05 6.00
C SER A 478 13.40 15.58 6.17
N GLU A 479 12.74 14.88 7.11
CA GLU A 479 13.06 13.50 7.50
C GLU A 479 11.77 12.77 7.97
N GLY A 480 11.66 11.45 7.77
CA GLY A 480 10.53 10.63 8.24
C GLY A 480 10.41 9.26 7.55
N GLU A 481 9.87 8.27 8.27
CA GLU A 481 9.79 6.85 7.84
C GLU A 481 8.94 6.59 6.59
N HIS A 482 8.22 7.58 6.05
CA HIS A 482 7.25 7.42 4.95
C HIS A 482 7.26 8.57 3.92
N ASN A 483 8.44 9.09 3.55
CA ASN A 483 8.58 10.14 2.52
C ASN A 483 9.26 9.65 1.23
N ALA A 484 9.32 8.34 1.01
CA ALA A 484 9.87 7.78 -0.23
C ALA A 484 8.87 8.00 -1.40
N PRO A 485 9.36 8.25 -2.63
CA PRO A 485 8.50 8.24 -3.80
C PRO A 485 7.95 6.81 -4.03
N ILE A 486 6.73 6.70 -4.55
CA ILE A 486 6.04 5.39 -4.63
C ILE A 486 6.74 4.39 -5.53
N VAL A 487 7.44 4.86 -6.58
CA VAL A 487 8.28 3.99 -7.41
C VAL A 487 9.35 3.26 -6.58
N LYS A 488 9.96 3.91 -5.58
CA LYS A 488 10.94 3.30 -4.68
C LYS A 488 10.24 2.31 -3.75
N GLU A 489 9.14 2.70 -3.13
CA GLU A 489 8.40 1.80 -2.24
C GLU A 489 7.93 0.53 -2.96
N TRP A 490 7.37 0.68 -4.16
CA TRP A 490 6.92 -0.43 -4.99
C TRP A 490 8.08 -1.37 -5.32
N PHE A 491 9.15 -0.82 -5.88
CA PHE A 491 10.34 -1.58 -6.28
C PHE A 491 10.95 -2.31 -5.07
N CYS A 492 11.13 -1.60 -3.95
CA CYS A 492 11.76 -2.17 -2.77
C CYS A 492 10.92 -3.27 -2.11
N ARG A 493 9.60 -3.07 -1.98
CA ARG A 493 8.70 -4.07 -1.39
C ARG A 493 8.59 -5.32 -2.25
N LEU A 494 8.51 -5.17 -3.58
CA LEU A 494 8.43 -6.30 -4.49
C LEU A 494 9.70 -7.18 -4.43
N LEU A 495 10.87 -6.56 -4.37
CA LEU A 495 12.18 -7.24 -4.31
C LEU A 495 12.63 -7.67 -2.91
N GLY A 496 11.88 -7.27 -1.87
CA GLY A 496 12.24 -7.53 -0.48
C GLY A 496 13.52 -6.81 -0.02
N ILE A 497 13.79 -5.63 -0.56
CA ILE A 497 14.94 -4.79 -0.20
C ILE A 497 14.53 -3.60 0.66
N ASN A 498 15.51 -2.97 1.32
CA ASN A 498 15.24 -1.84 2.21
C ASN A 498 14.80 -0.59 1.41
N GLY A 499 13.57 -0.14 1.67
CA GLY A 499 12.97 1.05 1.08
C GLY A 499 13.16 2.33 1.88
N ASN A 500 13.81 2.28 3.05
CA ASN A 500 14.01 3.45 3.90
C ASN A 500 14.99 4.46 3.24
N GLU A 501 14.57 5.72 3.11
CA GLU A 501 15.38 6.81 2.55
C GLU A 501 16.62 7.14 3.42
N GLU A 502 16.58 6.83 4.71
CA GLU A 502 17.71 7.08 5.60
C GLU A 502 18.81 6.02 5.50
N HIS A 503 18.48 4.85 4.96
CA HIS A 503 19.43 3.77 4.74
C HIS A 503 20.42 4.12 3.62
N THR A 504 21.71 4.09 3.94
CA THR A 504 22.80 4.32 2.97
C THR A 504 23.52 3.02 2.71
N VAL A 505 23.44 2.53 1.48
CA VAL A 505 24.06 1.27 1.06
C VAL A 505 25.57 1.41 0.87
N GLY A 506 26.03 2.60 0.46
CA GLY A 506 27.47 2.88 0.26
C GLY A 506 28.29 2.75 1.55
N ASN A 507 27.69 3.02 2.71
CA ASN A 507 28.36 2.96 4.01
C ASN A 507 28.23 1.61 4.74
N VAL A 508 27.51 0.63 4.18
CA VAL A 508 27.33 -0.68 4.82
C VAL A 508 28.69 -1.38 5.01
N LEU A 509 29.47 -1.57 3.94
CA LEU A 509 30.79 -2.21 4.05
C LEU A 509 31.78 -1.40 4.92
N PRO A 510 31.93 -0.07 4.74
CA PRO A 510 32.72 0.75 5.65
C PRO A 510 32.30 0.68 7.12
N GLY A 511 31.00 0.63 7.41
CA GLY A 511 30.47 0.47 8.78
C GLY A 511 30.89 -0.86 9.42
N HIS A 512 31.12 -1.87 8.60
CA HIS A 512 31.73 -3.13 9.00
C HIS A 512 33.27 -3.13 8.93
N ASN A 513 33.94 -2.00 8.70
CA ASN A 513 35.37 -1.92 8.42
C ASN A 513 35.80 -2.87 7.30
N LEU A 514 35.08 -2.87 6.18
CA LEU A 514 35.38 -3.65 4.99
C LEU A 514 35.51 -2.71 3.79
N GLN A 515 36.52 -2.96 2.96
CA GLN A 515 36.69 -2.34 1.66
C GLN A 515 36.56 -3.41 0.58
N LEU A 516 35.70 -3.16 -0.41
CA LEU A 516 35.55 -4.05 -1.55
C LEU A 516 36.68 -3.83 -2.55
N ILE A 517 37.29 -4.92 -3.02
CA ILE A 517 38.28 -4.88 -4.09
C ILE A 517 37.68 -5.54 -5.32
N GLU A 518 37.33 -4.69 -6.29
CA GLU A 518 36.96 -5.13 -7.64
C GLU A 518 38.20 -5.36 -8.50
N LYS A 519 38.11 -6.35 -9.38
CA LYS A 519 39.22 -6.76 -10.25
C LYS A 519 39.49 -5.65 -11.26
N LYS A 520 40.72 -5.11 -11.27
CA LYS A 520 41.20 -4.30 -12.40
C LYS A 520 41.79 -5.22 -13.46
N PRO A 521 41.43 -5.09 -14.75
CA PRO A 521 41.94 -5.94 -15.84
C PRO A 521 43.49 -6.03 -15.86
N ASP A 522 44.17 -4.98 -15.39
CA ASP A 522 45.61 -4.79 -15.58
C ASP A 522 46.49 -5.31 -14.42
N ARG A 523 45.96 -6.03 -13.42
CA ARG A 523 46.77 -6.63 -12.33
C ARG A 523 46.57 -8.13 -12.14
N PRO A 524 47.02 -8.99 -13.09
CA PRO A 524 46.74 -10.43 -13.04
C PRO A 524 47.60 -11.23 -12.04
N LEU A 525 48.79 -10.75 -11.68
CA LEU A 525 49.78 -11.58 -10.97
C LEU A 525 49.60 -11.56 -9.44
N ALA A 526 49.41 -10.37 -8.84
CA ALA A 526 49.32 -10.23 -7.39
C ALA A 526 48.07 -10.93 -6.82
N ASP A 527 46.93 -10.88 -7.52
CA ASP A 527 45.66 -11.48 -7.09
C ASP A 527 45.59 -13.00 -7.36
N ARG A 528 46.52 -13.54 -8.16
CA ARG A 528 46.70 -14.99 -8.37
C ARG A 528 47.66 -15.62 -7.36
N LEU A 529 48.47 -14.83 -6.65
CA LEU A 529 49.41 -15.37 -5.66
C LEU A 529 48.71 -16.20 -4.59
N ASP A 530 47.54 -15.75 -4.10
CA ASP A 530 46.78 -16.50 -3.08
C ASP A 530 46.21 -17.82 -3.61
N ALA A 531 45.86 -17.88 -4.91
CA ALA A 531 45.39 -19.11 -5.56
C ALA A 531 46.57 -20.07 -5.86
N LEU A 532 47.77 -19.53 -6.11
CA LEU A 532 49.00 -20.31 -6.29
C LEU A 532 49.51 -20.95 -4.98
N LEU A 533 49.02 -20.52 -3.82
CA LEU A 533 49.32 -21.12 -2.52
C LEU A 533 48.54 -22.41 -2.24
N ILE A 534 47.53 -22.73 -3.06
CA ILE A 534 46.73 -23.95 -2.95
C ILE A 534 47.21 -24.90 -4.05
N ASP A 535 47.98 -25.92 -3.66
CA ASP A 535 48.50 -26.95 -4.58
C ASP A 535 47.35 -27.80 -5.13
N GLU A 536 47.36 -28.15 -6.42
CA GLU A 536 46.34 -29.00 -7.05
C GLU A 536 46.17 -30.34 -6.32
N ARG A 537 47.24 -30.89 -5.72
CA ARG A 537 47.20 -32.13 -4.92
C ARG A 537 46.35 -32.00 -3.66
N MET A 538 46.27 -30.79 -3.10
CA MET A 538 45.43 -30.52 -1.93
C MET A 538 43.93 -30.54 -2.29
N LEU A 539 43.59 -30.40 -3.58
CA LEU A 539 42.20 -30.43 -4.07
C LEU A 539 41.77 -31.83 -4.54
N GLU A 540 42.63 -32.84 -4.38
CA GLU A 540 42.28 -34.25 -4.63
C GLU A 540 41.16 -34.71 -3.67
N PRO A 541 40.21 -35.55 -4.13
CA PRO A 541 39.04 -35.95 -3.33
C PRO A 541 39.37 -36.52 -1.94
N GLU A 542 40.55 -37.12 -1.79
CA GLU A 542 41.04 -37.72 -0.54
C GLU A 542 41.38 -36.68 0.54
N HIS A 543 41.74 -35.45 0.14
CA HIS A 543 42.14 -34.36 1.04
C HIS A 543 41.04 -33.30 1.23
N VAL A 544 39.92 -33.44 0.53
CA VAL A 544 38.84 -32.46 0.49
C VAL A 544 37.64 -32.95 1.29
N THR A 545 37.19 -32.12 2.22
CA THR A 545 35.93 -32.30 2.96
C THR A 545 34.95 -31.21 2.54
N ALA A 546 33.72 -31.59 2.18
CA ALA A 546 32.65 -30.64 1.88
C ALA A 546 32.20 -29.91 3.17
N VAL A 547 31.87 -28.62 3.04
CA VAL A 547 31.22 -27.87 4.13
C VAL A 547 29.75 -28.27 4.19
N THR A 548 29.28 -28.61 5.38
CA THR A 548 27.89 -28.99 5.64
C THR A 548 27.15 -27.86 6.36
N TYR A 549 25.85 -27.76 6.11
CA TYR A 549 25.00 -26.80 6.81
C TYR A 549 25.05 -27.04 8.33
N GLU A 550 25.14 -25.94 9.08
CA GLU A 550 25.10 -25.93 10.54
C GLU A 550 24.11 -24.85 10.98
N GLN A 551 23.18 -25.22 11.87
CA GLN A 551 22.23 -24.26 12.43
C GLN A 551 22.97 -23.34 13.41
N LEU A 552 22.90 -22.04 13.14
CA LEU A 552 23.52 -20.99 13.94
C LEU A 552 22.54 -20.42 14.96
N ALA A 553 23.01 -19.52 15.83
CA ALA A 553 22.15 -18.79 16.75
C ALA A 553 21.05 -18.02 15.99
N THR A 554 19.82 -18.09 16.52
CA THR A 554 18.64 -17.41 15.96
C THR A 554 18.38 -16.05 16.60
N ASP A 555 18.95 -15.80 17.78
CA ASP A 555 18.82 -14.52 18.48
C ASP A 555 19.92 -13.51 18.06
N GLU A 556 19.60 -12.23 18.18
CA GLU A 556 20.50 -11.14 17.76
C GLU A 556 21.81 -11.08 18.56
N GLU A 557 21.80 -11.46 19.84
CA GLU A 557 23.00 -11.46 20.68
C GLU A 557 23.97 -12.56 20.25
N GLY A 558 23.46 -13.77 20.03
CA GLY A 558 24.18 -14.90 19.47
C GLY A 558 24.75 -14.58 18.09
N LYS A 559 23.94 -13.99 17.21
CA LYS A 559 24.38 -13.55 15.87
C LYS A 559 25.56 -12.58 15.94
N ARG A 560 25.50 -11.56 16.80
CA ARG A 560 26.59 -10.57 17.00
C ARG A 560 27.87 -11.22 17.53
N LYS A 561 27.74 -12.19 18.45
CA LYS A 561 28.87 -12.94 18.99
C LYS A 561 29.54 -13.79 17.91
N GLU A 562 28.75 -14.48 17.10
CA GLU A 562 29.24 -15.28 15.96
C GLU A 562 29.99 -14.40 14.95
N TYR A 563 29.46 -13.23 14.60
CA TYR A 563 30.15 -12.29 13.69
C TYR A 563 31.44 -11.73 14.27
N SER A 564 31.47 -11.45 15.57
CA SER A 564 32.70 -11.01 16.25
C SER A 564 33.77 -12.11 16.22
N GLN A 565 33.38 -13.37 16.43
CA GLN A 565 34.28 -14.52 16.34
C GLN A 565 34.80 -14.74 14.92
N LEU A 566 33.92 -14.67 13.92
CA LEU A 566 34.28 -14.79 12.51
C LEU A 566 35.42 -13.83 12.14
N ARG A 567 35.29 -12.56 12.56
CA ARG A 567 36.27 -11.52 12.28
C ARG A 567 37.59 -11.69 13.03
N ALA A 568 37.55 -12.24 14.24
CA ALA A 568 38.75 -12.50 15.02
C ALA A 568 39.54 -13.72 14.52
N GLU A 569 38.85 -14.73 13.97
CA GLU A 569 39.45 -16.03 13.65
C GLU A 569 39.84 -16.19 12.18
N LEU A 570 39.16 -15.53 11.23
CA LEU A 570 39.52 -15.62 9.81
C LEU A 570 40.51 -14.51 9.39
N PRO A 571 41.75 -14.87 9.00
CA PRO A 571 42.78 -13.89 8.62
C PRO A 571 42.41 -12.99 7.44
N ILE A 572 41.44 -13.37 6.61
CA ILE A 572 40.96 -12.53 5.49
C ILE A 572 40.49 -11.15 5.95
N PHE A 573 39.99 -11.04 7.19
CA PHE A 573 39.55 -9.78 7.77
C PHE A 573 40.68 -8.90 8.32
N ASN A 574 41.91 -9.41 8.48
CA ASN A 574 43.02 -8.64 9.06
C ASN A 574 43.41 -7.42 8.23
N ARG A 575 43.19 -7.48 6.92
CA ARG A 575 43.44 -6.35 6.00
C ARG A 575 42.20 -5.51 5.75
N ASN A 576 41.06 -5.84 6.36
CA ASN A 576 39.77 -5.17 6.16
C ASN A 576 39.38 -5.06 4.67
N ARG A 577 39.79 -6.05 3.86
CA ARG A 577 39.66 -6.04 2.41
C ARG A 577 39.12 -7.38 1.93
N ILE A 578 38.03 -7.33 1.18
CA ILE A 578 37.40 -8.52 0.60
C ILE A 578 37.26 -8.34 -0.91
N SER A 579 37.48 -9.41 -1.69
CA SER A 579 37.25 -9.36 -3.13
C SER A 579 35.75 -9.33 -3.46
N GLY A 580 35.37 -8.65 -4.54
CA GLY A 580 34.00 -8.70 -5.10
C GLY A 580 33.47 -10.12 -5.28
N ASP A 581 34.29 -11.03 -5.80
CA ASP A 581 33.93 -12.43 -6.03
C ASP A 581 33.55 -13.17 -4.72
N LEU A 582 34.38 -13.06 -3.67
CA LEU A 582 34.03 -13.58 -2.33
C LEU A 582 32.74 -12.94 -1.80
N PHE A 583 32.59 -11.62 -1.93
CA PHE A 583 31.42 -10.92 -1.43
C PHE A 583 30.13 -11.44 -2.07
N ARG A 584 30.12 -11.64 -3.38
CA ARG A 584 28.95 -12.12 -4.13
C ARG A 584 28.72 -13.62 -4.01
N HIS A 585 29.77 -14.44 -4.13
CA HIS A 585 29.64 -15.90 -4.22
C HIS A 585 29.90 -16.64 -2.91
N GLY A 586 30.41 -15.96 -1.88
CA GLY A 586 30.60 -16.50 -0.53
C GLY A 586 29.28 -16.80 0.21
N ILE A 587 28.13 -16.50 -0.37
CA ILE A 587 26.82 -16.81 0.23
C ILE A 587 26.36 -18.27 0.02
N SER A 588 27.08 -19.04 -0.80
CA SER A 588 26.74 -20.43 -1.11
C SER A 588 27.76 -21.39 -0.49
N LEU A 589 27.29 -22.26 0.41
CA LEU A 589 28.13 -23.30 1.04
C LEU A 589 28.79 -24.23 0.01
N GLY A 590 28.12 -24.43 -1.14
CA GLY A 590 28.64 -25.24 -2.24
C GLY A 590 29.96 -24.73 -2.81
N ASN A 591 30.30 -23.45 -2.60
CA ASN A 591 31.57 -22.86 -3.04
C ASN A 591 32.71 -23.05 -2.03
N TYR A 592 32.44 -23.55 -0.81
CA TYR A 592 33.45 -23.75 0.22
C TYR A 592 33.94 -25.19 0.27
N ARG A 593 35.23 -25.37 0.56
CA ARG A 593 35.82 -26.67 0.88
C ARG A 593 36.76 -26.55 2.07
N ILE A 594 36.85 -27.63 2.84
CA ILE A 594 37.86 -27.79 3.87
C ILE A 594 38.93 -28.72 3.31
N VAL A 595 40.16 -28.23 3.24
CA VAL A 595 41.27 -28.91 2.58
C VAL A 595 42.34 -29.26 3.60
N GLU A 596 42.80 -30.50 3.61
CA GLU A 596 43.91 -30.93 4.47
C GLU A 596 45.26 -30.55 3.84
N ALA A 597 45.90 -29.51 4.39
CA ALA A 597 47.20 -29.04 3.89
C ALA A 597 48.35 -29.91 4.37
N LYS A 598 48.27 -30.36 5.63
CA LYS A 598 49.19 -31.31 6.28
C LYS A 598 48.40 -32.11 7.31
N LYS A 599 48.96 -33.22 7.79
CA LYS A 599 48.32 -34.08 8.79
C LYS A 599 47.90 -33.26 10.02
N GLY A 600 46.60 -33.14 10.25
CA GLY A 600 46.01 -32.36 11.36
C GLY A 600 45.97 -30.84 11.15
N GLU A 601 46.20 -30.36 9.93
CA GLU A 601 46.16 -28.95 9.57
C GLU A 601 45.21 -28.74 8.37
N TYR A 602 44.15 -27.96 8.59
CA TYR A 602 43.08 -27.75 7.63
C TYR A 602 42.96 -26.30 7.21
N LEU A 603 42.65 -26.09 5.94
CA LEU A 603 42.37 -24.79 5.33
C LEU A 603 40.90 -24.70 4.95
N LEU A 604 40.28 -23.55 5.22
CA LEU A 604 38.98 -23.21 4.63
C LEU A 604 39.26 -22.44 3.35
N VAL A 605 38.82 -23.00 2.23
CA VAL A 605 38.99 -22.38 0.91
C VAL A 605 37.64 -22.13 0.26
N VAL A 606 37.56 -21.07 -0.55
CA VAL A 606 36.38 -20.77 -1.37
C VAL A 606 36.75 -20.73 -2.84
N HIS A 607 35.90 -21.31 -3.68
CA HIS A 607 36.06 -21.28 -5.11
C HIS A 607 35.56 -19.95 -5.67
N ASN A 608 36.44 -19.22 -6.35
CA ASN A 608 36.14 -17.96 -7.02
C ASN A 608 35.38 -18.23 -8.31
N LYS A 609 34.19 -17.63 -8.49
CA LYS A 609 33.33 -17.92 -9.65
C LYS A 609 33.62 -16.99 -10.82
N GLU A 610 34.09 -15.78 -10.56
CA GLU A 610 34.39 -14.78 -11.59
C GLU A 610 35.84 -14.85 -12.06
N LYS A 611 36.80 -14.94 -11.13
CA LYS A 611 38.23 -15.00 -11.49
C LYS A 611 38.78 -16.42 -11.64
N GLY A 612 38.02 -17.43 -11.20
CA GLY A 612 38.47 -18.82 -11.15
C GLY A 612 39.52 -19.10 -10.06
N GLY A 613 39.74 -20.38 -9.77
CA GLY A 613 40.69 -20.82 -8.73
C GLY A 613 40.13 -20.67 -7.31
N TRP A 614 41.00 -20.90 -6.31
CA TRP A 614 40.61 -20.94 -4.90
C TRP A 614 41.24 -19.81 -4.10
N THR A 615 40.53 -19.32 -3.08
CA THR A 615 41.05 -18.35 -2.12
C THR A 615 41.10 -19.00 -0.74
N ASN A 616 42.24 -18.94 -0.06
CA ASN A 616 42.38 -19.37 1.32
C ASN A 616 41.79 -18.32 2.27
N LEU A 617 40.82 -18.71 3.08
CA LEU A 617 40.12 -17.84 4.03
C LEU A 617 40.68 -17.94 5.45
N GLY A 618 41.29 -19.06 5.80
CA GLY A 618 41.82 -19.32 7.13
C GLY A 618 42.29 -20.75 7.34
N ARG A 619 43.00 -20.97 8.46
CA ARG A 619 43.66 -22.23 8.81
C ARG A 619 43.43 -22.57 10.28
N THR A 620 43.20 -23.85 10.58
CA THR A 620 43.09 -24.38 11.95
C THR A 620 43.34 -25.89 11.96
N ASP A 621 43.52 -26.48 13.14
CA ASP A 621 43.59 -27.93 13.37
C ASP A 621 42.22 -28.58 13.58
N ASN A 622 41.13 -27.80 13.58
CA ASN A 622 39.78 -28.26 13.84
C ASN A 622 38.83 -28.09 12.63
N LYS A 623 38.57 -29.20 11.90
CA LYS A 623 37.61 -29.22 10.77
C LYS A 623 36.23 -28.69 11.15
N LYS A 624 35.70 -29.07 12.32
CA LYS A 624 34.37 -28.66 12.78
C LYS A 624 34.31 -27.14 12.95
N ARG A 625 35.38 -26.52 13.47
CA ARG A 625 35.44 -25.06 13.60
C ARG A 625 35.43 -24.36 12.25
N LEU A 626 36.15 -24.86 11.24
CA LEU A 626 36.08 -24.31 9.88
C LEU A 626 34.68 -24.42 9.27
N ASN A 627 33.98 -25.53 9.53
CA ASN A 627 32.59 -25.69 9.09
C ASN A 627 31.69 -24.61 9.70
N THR A 628 31.80 -24.38 11.00
CA THR A 628 31.05 -23.33 11.70
C THR A 628 31.41 -21.95 11.14
N LEU A 629 32.69 -21.63 10.97
CA LEU A 629 33.14 -20.34 10.42
C LEU A 629 32.64 -20.12 8.98
N ALA A 630 32.58 -21.16 8.15
CA ALA A 630 32.02 -21.07 6.81
C ALA A 630 30.51 -20.77 6.82
N ASN A 631 29.75 -21.38 7.73
CA ASN A 631 28.32 -21.09 7.90
C ASN A 631 28.10 -19.66 8.42
N ILE A 632 28.90 -19.19 9.38
CA ILE A 632 28.83 -17.82 9.88
C ILE A 632 29.20 -16.82 8.78
N LEU A 633 30.28 -17.07 8.02
CA LEU A 633 30.70 -16.22 6.90
C LEU A 633 29.60 -16.14 5.83
N ARG A 634 29.00 -17.28 5.49
CA ARG A 634 27.90 -17.36 4.53
C ARG A 634 26.71 -16.50 4.96
N ARG A 635 26.24 -16.61 6.21
CA ARG A 635 25.15 -15.77 6.74
C ARG A 635 25.55 -14.29 6.74
N TYR A 636 26.77 -13.98 7.19
CA TYR A 636 27.29 -12.62 7.25
C TYR A 636 27.32 -11.94 5.88
N LEU A 637 27.89 -12.60 4.86
CA LEU A 637 27.94 -12.06 3.49
C LEU A 637 26.55 -11.95 2.86
N LEU A 638 25.64 -12.88 3.15
CA LEU A 638 24.26 -12.84 2.66
C LEU A 638 23.53 -11.60 3.20
N GLU A 639 23.59 -11.36 4.51
CA GLU A 639 23.01 -10.18 5.15
C GLU A 639 23.61 -8.89 4.59
N LEU A 640 24.94 -8.81 4.45
CA LEU A 640 25.59 -7.64 3.86
C LEU A 640 25.17 -7.38 2.41
N ASN A 641 24.99 -8.43 1.60
CA ASN A 641 24.48 -8.26 0.23
C ASN A 641 23.08 -7.65 0.24
N ARG A 642 22.15 -8.16 1.07
CA ARG A 642 20.79 -7.62 1.20
C ARG A 642 20.78 -6.17 1.71
N GLU A 643 21.64 -5.85 2.68
CA GLU A 643 21.79 -4.50 3.22
C GLU A 643 22.39 -3.50 2.21
N CYS A 644 23.11 -3.97 1.20
CA CYS A 644 23.71 -3.12 0.15
C CYS A 644 22.76 -2.84 -1.03
N GLU A 645 21.47 -3.19 -0.96
CA GLU A 645 20.54 -3.05 -2.08
C GLU A 645 19.46 -2.00 -1.79
N THR A 646 19.33 -1.03 -2.70
CA THR A 646 18.26 -0.02 -2.69
C THR A 646 18.15 0.63 -4.07
N VAL A 647 17.22 1.58 -4.20
CA VAL A 647 17.09 2.47 -5.36
C VAL A 647 16.95 3.90 -4.88
N TYR A 648 17.59 4.84 -5.57
CA TYR A 648 17.41 6.28 -5.38
C TYR A 648 16.74 6.89 -6.60
N VAL A 649 15.85 7.84 -6.39
CA VAL A 649 15.13 8.56 -7.44
C VAL A 649 15.36 10.04 -7.25
N LEU A 650 15.86 10.70 -8.29
CA LEU A 650 16.19 12.12 -8.28
C LEU A 650 15.48 12.84 -9.43
N GLU A 651 14.95 14.02 -9.11
CA GLU A 651 14.15 14.87 -10.00
C GLU A 651 14.90 16.19 -10.26
N PRO A 652 15.69 16.31 -11.35
CA PRO A 652 16.47 17.51 -11.63
C PRO A 652 15.63 18.79 -11.74
N VAL A 653 14.37 18.68 -12.18
CA VAL A 653 13.45 19.81 -12.36
C VAL A 653 13.22 20.63 -11.09
N LEU A 654 13.34 20.00 -9.91
CA LEU A 654 13.21 20.66 -8.61
C LEU A 654 14.30 21.71 -8.36
N VAL A 655 15.46 21.54 -9.00
CA VAL A 655 16.60 22.46 -8.93
C VAL A 655 16.71 23.30 -10.21
N ARG A 656 16.56 22.65 -11.36
CA ARG A 656 16.74 23.24 -12.69
C ARG A 656 15.49 23.03 -13.54
N LYS A 657 14.62 24.04 -13.57
CA LYS A 657 13.36 24.06 -14.34
C LYS A 657 13.52 23.86 -15.85
N THR A 658 14.73 23.97 -16.41
CA THR A 658 15.01 23.70 -17.84
C THR A 658 15.20 22.22 -18.16
N GLU A 659 15.16 21.33 -17.16
CA GLU A 659 15.25 19.87 -17.34
C GLU A 659 13.95 19.18 -16.87
N PRO A 660 12.79 19.48 -17.50
CA PRO A 660 11.52 18.90 -17.10
C PRO A 660 11.40 17.42 -17.52
N PHE A 661 10.55 16.68 -16.81
CA PHE A 661 10.19 15.28 -17.13
C PHE A 661 11.38 14.33 -17.25
N ARG A 662 12.50 14.63 -16.57
CA ARG A 662 13.68 13.78 -16.51
C ARG A 662 13.81 13.16 -15.13
N LEU A 663 14.02 11.85 -15.09
CA LEU A 663 14.30 11.11 -13.87
C LEU A 663 15.71 10.50 -13.91
N LEU A 664 16.44 10.69 -12.83
CA LEU A 664 17.73 10.04 -12.60
C LEU A 664 17.50 8.96 -11.53
N ILE A 665 17.72 7.70 -11.91
CA ILE A 665 17.54 6.55 -11.03
C ILE A 665 18.93 5.98 -10.76
N VAL A 666 19.27 5.77 -9.49
CA VAL A 666 20.61 5.34 -9.10
C VAL A 666 20.52 4.06 -8.28
N LEU A 667 21.24 3.02 -8.71
CA LEU A 667 21.28 1.72 -8.04
C LEU A 667 22.73 1.27 -7.80
N PRO A 668 22.99 0.52 -6.71
CA PRO A 668 24.29 -0.09 -6.46
C PRO A 668 24.52 -1.28 -7.42
N MET A 669 25.78 -1.57 -7.76
CA MET A 669 26.13 -2.63 -8.73
C MET A 669 27.00 -3.77 -8.15
N TRP A 670 27.42 -3.69 -6.89
CA TRP A 670 28.41 -4.62 -6.33
C TRP A 670 27.83 -5.88 -5.68
N THR A 671 26.52 -5.91 -5.44
CA THR A 671 25.82 -7.06 -4.82
C THR A 671 25.61 -8.18 -5.81
N LEU A 672 25.33 -9.40 -5.33
CA LEU A 672 25.17 -10.55 -6.22
C LEU A 672 24.04 -10.35 -7.25
N ARG A 673 22.87 -9.85 -6.81
CA ARG A 673 21.73 -9.61 -7.72
C ARG A 673 22.04 -8.52 -8.73
N PHE A 674 22.44 -7.34 -8.24
CA PHE A 674 22.65 -6.18 -9.10
C PHE A 674 23.91 -6.26 -9.95
N HIS A 675 24.86 -7.14 -9.65
CA HIS A 675 25.99 -7.38 -10.55
C HIS A 675 25.58 -8.17 -11.82
N SER A 676 24.50 -8.96 -11.76
CA SER A 676 24.02 -9.77 -12.89
C SER A 676 23.41 -8.90 -13.99
N PRO A 677 23.94 -8.92 -15.24
CA PRO A 677 23.35 -8.16 -16.35
C PRO A 677 21.87 -8.51 -16.61
N ARG A 678 21.51 -9.80 -16.52
CA ARG A 678 20.12 -10.25 -16.68
C ARG A 678 19.21 -9.66 -15.62
N PHE A 679 19.65 -9.62 -14.36
CA PHE A 679 18.83 -9.08 -13.28
C PHE A 679 18.63 -7.58 -13.42
N ARG A 680 19.67 -6.85 -13.83
CA ARG A 680 19.59 -5.41 -14.11
C ARG A 680 18.62 -5.08 -15.23
N GLU A 681 18.57 -5.92 -16.26
CA GLU A 681 17.56 -5.83 -17.31
C GLU A 681 16.14 -5.96 -16.76
N MET A 682 15.89 -6.95 -15.89
CA MET A 682 14.57 -7.11 -15.26
C MET A 682 14.23 -5.95 -14.33
N CYS A 683 15.22 -5.38 -13.61
CA CYS A 683 15.02 -4.15 -12.83
C CYS A 683 14.62 -2.98 -13.73
N ARG A 684 15.23 -2.83 -14.92
CA ARG A 684 14.87 -1.79 -15.88
C ARG A 684 13.42 -1.94 -16.34
N GLU A 685 13.02 -3.14 -16.75
CA GLU A 685 11.64 -3.42 -17.19
C GLU A 685 10.61 -3.19 -16.07
N LEU A 686 10.94 -3.57 -14.83
CA LEU A 686 10.12 -3.30 -13.67
C LEU A 686 9.97 -1.79 -13.41
N LEU A 687 11.07 -1.04 -13.43
CA LEU A 687 11.01 0.41 -13.23
C LEU A 687 10.21 1.09 -14.35
N ARG A 688 10.38 0.64 -15.60
CA ARG A 688 9.62 1.10 -16.77
C ARG A 688 8.12 0.86 -16.63
N SER A 689 7.69 -0.25 -16.04
CA SER A 689 6.27 -0.54 -15.84
C SER A 689 5.61 0.27 -14.72
N ILE A 690 6.41 0.75 -13.76
CA ILE A 690 5.94 1.54 -12.60
C ILE A 690 5.96 3.05 -12.91
N ILE A 691 6.97 3.53 -13.64
CA ILE A 691 7.17 4.96 -13.89
C ILE A 691 6.19 5.47 -14.95
N PRO A 692 5.59 6.67 -14.76
CA PRO A 692 4.72 7.29 -15.76
C PRO A 692 5.39 7.41 -17.13
N ALA A 693 4.71 6.95 -18.18
CA ALA A 693 5.27 6.80 -19.53
C ALA A 693 5.74 8.11 -20.21
N HIS A 694 5.37 9.28 -19.67
CA HIS A 694 5.80 10.57 -20.19
C HIS A 694 7.14 11.06 -19.59
N LEU A 695 7.68 10.35 -18.60
CA LEU A 695 8.93 10.70 -17.94
C LEU A 695 10.10 9.95 -18.58
N ALA A 696 11.12 10.70 -18.99
CA ALA A 696 12.34 10.14 -19.53
C ALA A 696 13.30 9.75 -18.40
N GLY A 697 13.55 8.46 -18.23
CA GLY A 697 14.37 7.95 -17.14
C GLY A 697 15.74 7.42 -17.58
N ARG A 698 16.77 7.65 -16.75
CA ARG A 698 18.09 7.05 -16.88
C ARG A 698 18.48 6.33 -15.60
N ILE A 699 18.88 5.07 -15.73
CA ILE A 699 19.39 4.25 -14.63
C ILE A 699 20.91 4.32 -14.63
N TYR A 700 21.50 4.67 -13.49
CA TYR A 700 22.93 4.70 -13.25
C TYR A 700 23.29 3.61 -12.24
N TRP A 701 24.08 2.64 -12.69
CA TRP A 701 24.60 1.57 -11.86
C TRP A 701 25.97 1.97 -11.32
N MET A 702 26.07 2.17 -10.01
CA MET A 702 27.27 2.71 -9.36
C MET A 702 28.05 1.64 -8.59
N ASP A 703 29.39 1.79 -8.58
CA ASP A 703 30.25 1.05 -7.66
C ASP A 703 30.16 1.61 -6.22
N GLU A 704 30.75 0.89 -5.26
CA GLU A 704 30.67 1.21 -3.83
C GLU A 704 31.23 2.61 -3.50
N ILE A 705 32.37 2.96 -4.10
CA ILE A 705 33.06 4.23 -3.83
C ILE A 705 32.27 5.42 -4.41
N SER A 706 31.80 5.28 -5.64
CA SER A 706 31.04 6.34 -6.31
C SER A 706 29.67 6.52 -5.67
N MET A 707 29.05 5.44 -5.19
CA MET A 707 27.78 5.49 -4.47
C MET A 707 27.91 6.25 -3.14
N GLN A 708 28.98 6.06 -2.37
CA GLN A 708 29.20 6.84 -1.13
C GLN A 708 29.23 8.35 -1.39
N GLY A 709 29.93 8.77 -2.44
CA GLY A 709 29.97 10.16 -2.86
C GLY A 709 28.58 10.67 -3.28
N PHE A 710 27.86 9.86 -4.06
CA PHE A 710 26.50 10.19 -4.50
C PHE A 710 25.54 10.33 -3.33
N GLU A 711 25.47 9.36 -2.41
CA GLU A 711 24.57 9.38 -1.25
C GLU A 711 24.79 10.60 -0.37
N HIS A 712 26.06 11.00 -0.18
CA HIS A 712 26.40 12.21 0.57
C HIS A 712 25.79 13.46 -0.09
N CYS A 713 26.00 13.63 -1.40
CA CYS A 713 25.44 14.76 -2.15
C CYS A 713 23.91 14.70 -2.25
N TYR A 714 23.33 13.51 -2.43
CA TYR A 714 21.88 13.29 -2.49
C TYR A 714 21.21 13.72 -1.19
N LYS A 715 21.73 13.29 -0.02
CA LYS A 715 21.19 13.70 1.29
C LYS A 715 21.28 15.21 1.52
N LEU A 716 22.41 15.82 1.15
CA LEU A 716 22.56 17.28 1.22
C LEU A 716 21.57 18.01 0.30
N LEU A 717 21.35 17.47 -0.91
CA LEU A 717 20.38 18.05 -1.84
C LEU A 717 18.95 17.94 -1.30
N MET A 718 18.54 16.78 -0.77
CA MET A 718 17.21 16.63 -0.17
C MET A 718 16.99 17.61 0.99
N ARG A 719 18.01 17.84 1.82
CA ARG A 719 17.97 18.86 2.88
C ARG A 719 17.87 20.28 2.30
N ALA A 720 18.62 20.58 1.25
CA ALA A 720 18.58 21.89 0.59
C ALA A 720 17.22 22.19 -0.05
N LEU A 721 16.52 21.18 -0.60
CA LEU A 721 15.17 21.33 -1.15
C LEU A 721 14.13 21.68 -0.07
N THR A 722 14.34 21.25 1.16
CA THR A 722 13.43 21.52 2.30
C THR A 722 13.71 22.86 2.99
N ASN A 723 14.90 23.43 2.78
CA ASN A 723 15.34 24.65 3.44
C ASN A 723 15.74 25.73 2.42
N ASN A 724 14.90 26.76 2.30
CA ASN A 724 15.12 27.89 1.40
C ASN A 724 16.45 28.61 1.62
N ASP A 725 17.02 28.58 2.84
CA ASP A 725 18.32 29.22 3.13
C ASP A 725 19.48 28.51 2.44
N LEU A 726 19.28 27.26 1.99
CA LEU A 726 20.27 26.45 1.29
C LEU A 726 19.99 26.34 -0.22
N ALA A 727 18.99 27.06 -0.74
CA ALA A 727 18.57 26.97 -2.14
C ALA A 727 19.71 27.26 -3.12
N ASP A 728 20.60 28.21 -2.80
CA ASP A 728 21.74 28.58 -3.65
C ASP A 728 22.76 27.44 -3.82
N TYR A 729 22.81 26.49 -2.88
CA TYR A 729 23.69 25.32 -2.96
C TYR A 729 23.11 24.19 -3.81
N SER A 730 21.78 24.16 -4.01
CA SER A 730 21.11 23.06 -4.72
C SER A 730 21.62 22.87 -6.15
N ALA A 731 21.86 23.96 -6.87
CA ALA A 731 22.42 23.92 -8.23
C ALA A 731 23.85 23.36 -8.26
N GLN A 732 24.70 23.74 -7.30
CA GLN A 732 26.06 23.23 -7.19
C GLN A 732 26.07 21.74 -6.82
N LEU A 733 25.19 21.32 -5.89
CA LEU A 733 25.02 19.92 -5.52
C LEU A 733 24.56 19.07 -6.70
N LEU A 734 23.63 19.58 -7.53
CA LEU A 734 23.18 18.88 -8.73
C LEU A 734 24.31 18.70 -9.76
N GLU A 735 25.17 19.69 -9.95
CA GLU A 735 26.35 19.55 -10.82
C GLU A 735 27.32 18.49 -10.31
N VAL A 736 27.62 18.48 -9.00
CA VAL A 736 28.47 17.45 -8.40
C VAL A 736 27.83 16.06 -8.55
N ILE A 737 26.51 15.95 -8.41
CA ILE A 737 25.79 14.69 -8.68
C ILE A 737 26.00 14.28 -10.14
N TYR A 738 25.84 15.17 -11.13
CA TYR A 738 26.10 14.83 -12.53
C TYR A 738 27.53 14.35 -12.79
N GLU A 739 28.53 14.98 -12.17
CA GLU A 739 29.92 14.53 -12.25
C GLU A 739 30.12 13.12 -11.67
N LEU A 740 29.43 12.80 -10.57
CA LEU A 740 29.45 11.46 -9.96
C LEU A 740 28.72 10.43 -10.81
N LEU A 741 27.57 10.78 -11.38
CA LEU A 741 26.82 9.93 -12.31
C LEU A 741 27.62 9.62 -13.58
N GLY A 742 28.49 10.54 -14.02
CA GLY A 742 29.44 10.30 -15.10
C GLY A 742 30.47 9.20 -14.82
N LYS A 743 30.61 8.75 -13.56
CA LYS A 743 31.47 7.63 -13.13
C LYS A 743 30.70 6.32 -12.99
N ALA A 744 29.41 6.28 -13.34
CA ALA A 744 28.63 5.05 -13.31
C ALA A 744 29.29 3.95 -14.14
N VAL A 745 29.22 2.72 -13.64
CA VAL A 745 29.80 1.54 -14.30
C VAL A 745 28.98 1.16 -15.53
N GLU A 746 27.65 1.35 -15.46
CA GLU A 746 26.74 1.20 -16.59
C GLU A 746 25.60 2.23 -16.50
N ILE A 747 25.13 2.67 -17.67
CA ILE A 747 23.98 3.56 -17.81
C ILE A 747 22.96 2.87 -18.72
N GLN A 748 21.72 2.75 -18.26
CA GLN A 748 20.60 2.25 -19.05
C GLN A 748 19.55 3.35 -19.22
N ILE A 749 18.88 3.37 -20.36
CA ILE A 749 17.78 4.29 -20.64
C ILE A 749 16.48 3.50 -20.40
N LEU A 750 15.50 4.10 -19.72
CA LEU A 750 14.20 3.45 -19.49
C LEU A 750 13.31 3.42 -20.75
N ASP A 751 13.54 4.37 -21.65
CA ASP A 751 12.82 4.48 -22.91
C ASP A 751 13.58 3.74 -24.02
N ASP A 752 12.91 2.80 -24.68
CA ASP A 752 13.39 2.19 -25.93
C ASP A 752 13.29 3.15 -27.14
N ALA A 753 12.92 4.41 -26.91
CA ALA A 753 12.79 5.42 -27.94
C ALA A 753 14.17 5.94 -28.38
N ASN A 754 14.67 5.35 -29.48
CA ASN A 754 15.58 6.01 -30.42
C ASN A 754 14.98 7.31 -30.97
#